data_AF-A0A7L5EE18-F1
#
_entry.id   AF-A0A7L5EE18-F1
#
_cell.length_a   1.000
_cell.length_b   1.000
_cell.length_c   1.000
_cell.angle_alpha   90.00
_cell.angle_beta   90.00
_cell.angle_gamma   90.00
#
_symmetry.space_group_name_H-M   'P 1'
#
loop_
_entity.id
_entity.type
_entity.pdbx_description
1 polymer ?
#
loop_
_entity_poly.entity_id
_entity_poly.type
_entity_poly.pdbx_seq_one_letter_code
_entity_poly.pdbx_strand_id
1 'polypeptide(L)'
;MNKKFSTLLAGAALVAAVSANAQNLADVKDGVALDINKSAQALPTYDKDTKGGLYQLRDANDQILMMKEVNGEYSLVAMSANDKDFVLKNTLWCVTTQPYSQGQAVKFDFMNKGTGMMLDIAMGDDLKSADGKKGYWWKPIIGGEISGWAFSSVLNKLEKNVPLYSHFSTDSVIGLLNDNGTIKVAKYALNDVKVDPTAATDVTDLSNLSTEAKNTFSGFTLYQAEDIVLDADQLNKIFDLQDADAGVKLNFSPDVKGTSLKNPFNEKEFIAKSTGDKDYYDVDASSNATLANGEWLYVTRKNDDGKDTYLKVDTAYTNETGAKFLAYGWTGPDKNKTAAQRLGSMDNQHKFLFVYSPSKDELKIYVKQITWRPEDNSIKYWKDIYEGADYHGNNWRVSLQDLIKDETRILTVDSEKQNTTIKLGYGGCEADQSKTSVKDGVYYIMNKKGEYLASPIYENGVIRWTTVNADEQNVAHMPAYQWVVLKTNAKDQNNLSSVTATNREFDDAKGTFSLYKNADTEYIYTKSDVDLTQGGGTHEKFTVNAKSDLRFVEVPAEAVSDSLLGYKNLTNDELKVNKYTFNYWHPYATDKYIAKSSKDSTLTVNVGVSAFNVDTAKRSANSSVYAVEKFGFKVEKEHQDRIKGLKQLYRTAYVVKLNGIGLAINKEDKFNVPTHNDYRTTGENKVVTPFFFKENNEIKETGKCYYAILSTEKDAEDVNDVHYSISDDNKAGVSDYDGSATLKSQVLKESRTSAFAIEPDETPLYRRFNSLELEGNEGDKADTLRFIEKYRKEYLQVENNKNFMNGDIDFLGIYTPDKTEDGLSFIVDTAWVNRGAGNIKPQYLISIDRNDFEGTPGVACTYTHNHYDNEGNKVDAAHCSHATPAIPGFERGKYLINFHDFALKHDKVNTSDAKKDAAYMWKKYDRAGFVEAVRVADTLFILRDEFKNLKNEEITIEALNKAEEAAWAAAKKAGVSKDNFVSYKYVLSGDNHKYVTWSMRFVDRNAAANEVEADRSFLFESMQADGLDIAPTKAAWLKMQNGCLVLSDKDDSKFDETATGGDDALIFNVEQGDDIATDNETIDAVEGVSITTDNGTVTIQGAAGKSVVISNILGKVVAETVLTSDNATIAVPAGIVAVAVDGEEAVKVVVK
;
A
#
# COMPACT_ATOMS: atom_id res chain seq x y z
N MET A 1 -26.29 10.37 26.98
CA MET A 1 -27.71 10.53 27.36
C MET A 1 -27.93 9.97 28.76
N ASN A 2 -28.78 10.64 29.54
CA ASN A 2 -29.14 10.43 30.95
C ASN A 2 -28.05 10.73 31.99
N LYS A 3 -28.10 11.94 32.56
CA LYS A 3 -27.92 12.19 34.00
C LYS A 3 -28.52 13.56 34.35
N LYS A 4 -29.65 13.52 35.06
CA LYS A 4 -30.30 14.67 35.70
C LYS A 4 -29.43 15.11 36.89
N PHE A 5 -29.04 16.37 36.95
CA PHE A 5 -28.40 16.95 38.14
C PHE A 5 -29.46 17.67 38.99
N SER A 6 -29.53 17.29 40.27
CA SER A 6 -30.30 17.95 41.31
C SER A 6 -29.78 19.36 41.55
N THR A 7 -30.67 20.33 41.40
CA THR A 7 -30.54 21.68 41.94
C THR A 7 -31.24 21.70 43.29
N LEU A 8 -30.52 21.60 44.41
CA LEU A 8 -31.05 22.02 45.71
C LEU A 8 -29.91 22.21 46.73
N LEU A 9 -29.99 23.34 47.45
CA LEU A 9 -29.21 23.76 48.62
C LEU A 9 -27.78 24.30 48.40
N ALA A 10 -27.71 25.61 48.11
CA ALA A 10 -26.70 26.51 48.67
C ALA A 10 -27.28 27.95 48.74
N GLY A 11 -28.43 28.09 49.39
CA GLY A 11 -28.92 29.37 49.87
C GLY A 11 -28.49 29.54 51.31
N ALA A 12 -28.02 30.75 51.65
CA ALA A 12 -27.59 31.22 52.98
C ALA A 12 -26.13 30.93 53.37
N ALA A 13 -25.24 31.87 53.04
CA ALA A 13 -24.29 32.48 53.98
C ALA A 13 -23.44 33.55 53.26
N LEU A 14 -23.94 34.79 53.18
CA LEU A 14 -23.12 36.00 52.99
C LEU A 14 -23.97 37.23 53.32
N VAL A 15 -24.34 37.36 54.58
CA VAL A 15 -24.83 38.60 55.18
C VAL A 15 -24.13 38.75 56.51
N ALA A 16 -23.17 39.68 56.61
CA ALA A 16 -22.88 40.54 57.76
C ALA A 16 -21.44 41.04 57.74
N ALA A 17 -21.23 42.24 57.19
CA ALA A 17 -20.24 43.19 57.67
C ALA A 17 -20.63 44.57 57.16
N VAL A 18 -21.73 45.12 57.69
CA VAL A 18 -22.05 46.54 57.58
C VAL A 18 -21.51 47.18 58.84
N SER A 19 -20.40 47.90 58.75
CA SER A 19 -19.98 48.83 59.78
C SER A 19 -20.80 50.11 59.64
N ALA A 20 -21.57 50.40 60.68
CA ALA A 20 -22.27 51.66 60.87
C ALA A 20 -21.29 52.80 61.18
N ASN A 21 -21.46 53.96 60.53
CA ASN A 21 -21.65 55.28 61.15
C ASN A 21 -21.43 56.38 60.11
N ALA A 22 -22.50 57.11 59.81
CA ALA A 22 -22.42 58.41 59.18
C ALA A 22 -21.89 59.42 60.22
N GLN A 23 -20.69 59.96 59.99
CA GLN A 23 -20.25 61.23 60.57
C GLN A 23 -18.98 61.71 59.86
N ASN A 24 -19.06 62.94 59.32
CA ASN A 24 -18.04 63.77 58.69
C ASN A 24 -17.30 63.17 57.48
N LEU A 25 -17.75 63.57 56.28
CA LEU A 25 -16.98 63.50 55.04
C LEU A 25 -15.68 64.31 55.23
N ALA A 26 -14.60 63.63 55.57
CA ALA A 26 -13.26 64.14 55.34
C ALA A 26 -13.01 64.17 53.82
N ASP A 27 -12.24 65.16 53.36
CA ASP A 27 -11.84 65.30 51.97
C ASP A 27 -11.32 63.96 51.40
N VAL A 28 -11.94 63.53 50.30
CA VAL A 28 -11.47 62.38 49.52
C VAL A 28 -10.05 62.70 49.07
N LYS A 29 -9.06 61.94 49.53
CA LYS A 29 -7.70 62.07 49.01
C LYS A 29 -7.72 61.68 47.53
N ASP A 30 -7.37 62.63 46.67
CA ASP A 30 -7.26 62.43 45.24
C ASP A 30 -6.03 61.58 44.88
N GLY A 31 -6.17 60.77 43.83
CA GLY A 31 -5.12 59.92 43.26
C GLY A 31 -4.81 58.65 44.06
N VAL A 32 -5.22 57.48 43.55
CA VAL A 32 -4.63 56.19 43.95
C VAL A 32 -3.72 55.71 42.83
N ALA A 33 -2.58 55.14 43.19
CA ALA A 33 -1.65 54.56 42.22
C ALA A 33 -2.36 53.56 41.30
N LEU A 34 -1.94 53.51 40.03
CA LEU A 34 -2.39 52.47 39.11
C LEU A 34 -2.04 51.11 39.72
N ASP A 35 -3.06 50.33 40.08
CA ASP A 35 -2.89 48.99 40.65
C ASP A 35 -2.70 48.01 39.49
N ILE A 36 -1.46 48.02 38.99
CA ILE A 36 -0.90 47.09 38.01
C ILE A 36 0.06 46.20 38.78
N ASN A 37 -0.24 44.91 38.88
CA ASN A 37 0.69 43.97 39.47
C ASN A 37 1.89 43.75 38.54
N LYS A 38 2.96 44.50 38.79
CA LYS A 38 4.23 44.46 38.04
C LYS A 38 5.21 43.39 38.53
N SER A 39 4.81 42.59 39.52
CA SER A 39 5.68 41.55 40.10
C SER A 39 4.92 40.24 40.16
N ALA A 40 5.47 39.19 39.53
CA ALA A 40 4.89 37.87 39.68
C ALA A 40 4.89 37.43 41.15
N GLN A 41 3.73 36.98 41.62
CA GLN A 41 3.56 36.47 42.97
C GLN A 41 3.34 34.96 42.94
N ALA A 42 4.12 34.23 43.74
CA ALA A 42 3.94 32.79 43.87
C ALA A 42 2.52 32.50 44.39
N LEU A 43 1.82 31.59 43.72
CA LEU A 43 0.44 31.25 44.06
C LEU A 43 0.40 30.60 45.46
N PRO A 44 -0.31 31.18 46.44
CA PRO A 44 -0.29 30.66 47.81
C PRO A 44 -1.15 29.41 47.98
N THR A 45 -2.33 29.36 47.33
CA THR A 45 -3.31 28.28 47.44
C THR A 45 -3.93 27.97 46.08
N TYR A 46 -4.29 26.70 45.87
CA TYR A 46 -5.07 26.25 44.71
C TYR A 46 -6.45 25.75 45.18
N ASP A 47 -7.42 26.66 45.27
CA ASP A 47 -8.75 26.44 45.83
C ASP A 47 -9.86 26.97 44.90
N LYS A 48 -11.08 27.16 45.41
CA LYS A 48 -12.22 27.61 44.59
C LYS A 48 -12.02 29.01 43.98
N ASP A 49 -11.19 29.85 44.57
CA ASP A 49 -10.99 31.24 44.17
C ASP A 49 -9.81 31.39 43.20
N THR A 50 -8.91 30.41 43.15
CA THR A 50 -7.79 30.34 42.20
C THR A 50 -8.01 29.29 41.09
N LYS A 51 -8.98 28.39 41.20
CA LYS A 51 -9.32 27.47 40.11
C LYS A 51 -9.79 28.23 38.85
N GLY A 52 -9.29 27.81 37.69
CA GLY A 52 -9.66 28.36 36.37
C GLY A 52 -8.81 29.53 35.89
N GLY A 53 -7.84 30.00 36.69
CA GLY A 53 -6.87 31.02 36.28
C GLY A 53 -5.78 30.50 35.33
N LEU A 54 -5.10 31.42 34.66
CA LEU A 54 -3.87 31.15 33.89
C LEU A 54 -2.63 31.50 34.73
N TYR A 55 -1.66 30.59 34.76
CA TYR A 55 -0.48 30.67 35.63
C TYR A 55 0.82 30.53 34.86
N GLN A 56 1.93 30.91 35.48
CA GLN A 56 3.27 30.69 34.92
C GLN A 56 4.05 29.72 35.82
N LEU A 57 4.76 28.77 35.21
CA LEU A 57 5.75 27.96 35.92
C LEU A 57 7.10 28.64 35.81
N ARG A 58 7.69 29.03 36.95
CA ARG A 58 9.00 29.69 37.00
C ARG A 58 9.99 28.85 37.78
N ASP A 59 11.21 28.77 37.30
CA ASP A 59 12.29 28.06 37.99
C ASP A 59 12.94 28.93 39.08
N ALA A 60 13.98 28.41 39.75
CA ALA A 60 14.71 29.13 40.79
C ALA A 60 15.45 30.39 40.30
N ASN A 61 15.70 30.51 38.98
CA ASN A 61 16.35 31.66 38.34
C ASN A 61 15.34 32.66 37.76
N ASP A 62 14.05 32.49 38.05
CA ASP A 62 12.94 33.27 37.49
C ASP A 62 12.80 33.11 35.95
N GLN A 63 13.34 32.03 35.38
CA GLN A 63 13.05 31.64 33.99
C GLN A 63 11.67 31.00 33.88
N ILE A 64 10.92 31.40 32.87
CA ILE A 64 9.51 31.04 32.69
C ILE A 64 9.40 29.89 31.69
N LEU A 65 8.78 28.78 32.09
CA LEU A 65 8.53 27.63 31.22
C LEU A 65 7.53 27.99 30.11
N MET A 66 7.95 27.76 28.87
CA MET A 66 7.22 28.09 27.66
C MET A 66 7.16 26.88 26.72
N MET A 67 6.02 26.71 26.05
CA MET A 67 5.90 25.77 24.93
C MET A 67 5.89 26.52 23.60
N LYS A 68 6.85 26.25 22.72
CA LYS A 68 6.92 26.88 21.39
C LYS A 68 7.09 25.85 20.28
N GLU A 69 6.60 26.19 19.10
CA GLU A 69 6.86 25.39 17.90
C GLU A 69 8.24 25.72 17.34
N VAL A 70 9.03 24.67 17.06
CA VAL A 70 10.36 24.75 16.46
C VAL A 70 10.41 23.70 15.35
N ASN A 71 10.66 24.13 14.12
CA ASN A 71 10.71 23.26 12.93
C ASN A 71 9.49 22.34 12.80
N GLY A 72 8.29 22.84 13.13
CA GLY A 72 7.09 22.04 13.02
C GLY A 72 6.80 21.11 14.20
N GLU A 73 7.63 21.09 15.24
CA GLU A 73 7.43 20.29 16.45
C GLU A 73 7.30 21.18 17.68
N TYR A 74 6.42 20.82 18.61
CA TYR A 74 6.34 21.54 19.88
C TYR A 74 7.51 21.15 20.79
N SER A 75 8.20 22.16 21.32
CA SER A 75 9.34 22.02 22.22
C SER A 75 9.12 22.85 23.49
N LEU A 76 9.65 22.37 24.61
CA LEU A 76 9.70 23.11 25.88
C LEU A 76 11.01 23.87 26.00
N VAL A 77 10.93 25.12 26.43
CA VAL A 77 12.07 25.99 26.75
C VAL A 77 11.75 26.78 28.01
N ALA A 78 12.77 27.28 28.70
CA ALA A 78 12.61 28.24 29.79
C ALA A 78 13.38 29.52 29.44
N MET A 79 12.77 30.68 29.66
CA MET A 79 13.39 31.95 29.27
C MET A 79 12.92 33.13 30.11
N SER A 80 13.65 34.25 30.03
CA SER A 80 13.27 35.47 30.73
C SER A 80 12.15 36.22 30.01
N ALA A 81 11.32 36.96 30.74
CA ALA A 81 10.31 37.85 30.16
C ALA A 81 10.90 38.94 29.22
N ASN A 82 12.20 39.22 29.35
CA ASN A 82 12.92 40.20 28.53
C ASN A 82 13.55 39.61 27.26
N ASP A 83 13.47 38.30 27.05
CA ASP A 83 14.02 37.66 25.85
C ASP A 83 13.20 38.02 24.60
N LYS A 84 13.88 38.18 23.46
CA LYS A 84 13.22 38.57 22.18
C LYS A 84 12.20 37.55 21.67
N ASP A 85 12.42 36.26 21.97
CA ASP A 85 11.53 35.17 21.58
C ASP A 85 10.41 34.90 22.61
N PHE A 86 10.29 35.75 23.64
CA PHE A 86 9.29 35.58 24.69
C PHE A 86 7.88 35.85 24.13
N VAL A 87 7.01 34.85 24.23
CA VAL A 87 5.61 34.95 23.81
C VAL A 87 4.73 34.66 25.01
N LEU A 88 4.12 35.70 25.59
CA LEU A 88 3.37 35.61 26.85
C LEU A 88 2.35 34.47 26.86
N LYS A 89 1.51 34.35 25.82
CA LYS A 89 0.49 33.28 25.76
C LYS A 89 1.07 31.87 25.80
N ASN A 90 2.28 31.66 25.27
CA ASN A 90 2.98 30.38 25.29
C ASN A 90 3.58 30.05 26.67
N THR A 91 3.57 30.99 27.61
CA THR A 91 4.01 30.80 29.00
C THR A 91 2.86 30.60 29.99
N LEU A 92 1.62 30.85 29.54
CA LEU A 92 0.44 30.74 30.36
C LEU A 92 -0.07 29.29 30.36
N TRP A 93 -0.23 28.73 31.55
CA TRP A 93 -0.68 27.37 31.79
C TRP A 93 -2.01 27.39 32.53
N CYS A 94 -3.02 26.74 31.96
CA CYS A 94 -4.22 26.37 32.71
C CYS A 94 -3.90 25.11 33.53
N VAL A 95 -4.28 25.13 34.80
CA VAL A 95 -3.91 24.10 35.77
C VAL A 95 -5.15 23.34 36.20
N THR A 96 -5.07 22.01 36.20
CA THR A 96 -6.08 21.10 36.80
C THR A 96 -5.41 20.05 37.68
N THR A 97 -6.15 19.43 38.60
CA THR A 97 -5.62 18.41 39.52
C THR A 97 -6.31 17.06 39.33
N GLN A 98 -5.56 15.96 39.39
CA GLN A 98 -6.11 14.60 39.37
C GLN A 98 -6.60 14.15 40.77
N PRO A 99 -7.48 13.14 40.88
CA PRO A 99 -7.87 12.57 42.17
C PRO A 99 -6.66 12.07 42.97
N TYR A 100 -6.60 12.39 44.26
CA TYR A 100 -5.47 12.02 45.14
C TYR A 100 -5.95 11.58 46.53
N SER A 101 -5.12 10.77 47.20
CA SER A 101 -5.30 10.38 48.60
C SER A 101 -4.40 11.22 49.51
N GLN A 102 -4.84 11.45 50.74
CA GLN A 102 -4.11 12.26 51.73
C GLN A 102 -2.73 11.64 52.02
N GLY A 103 -1.65 12.40 51.83
CA GLY A 103 -0.27 11.95 52.02
C GLY A 103 0.50 11.63 50.73
N GLN A 104 -0.15 11.64 49.56
CA GLN A 104 0.50 11.58 48.26
C GLN A 104 0.68 12.99 47.67
N ALA A 105 1.74 13.21 46.88
CA ALA A 105 1.88 14.43 46.10
C ALA A 105 0.68 14.57 45.15
N VAL A 106 0.00 15.72 45.17
CA VAL A 106 -1.11 15.98 44.27
C VAL A 106 -0.55 16.11 42.86
N LYS A 107 -1.20 15.44 41.90
CA LYS A 107 -0.83 15.50 40.49
C LYS A 107 -1.54 16.66 39.80
N PHE A 108 -0.75 17.48 39.12
CA PHE A 108 -1.18 18.64 38.37
C PHE A 108 -1.03 18.36 36.87
N ASP A 109 -2.06 18.70 36.13
CA ASP A 109 -2.03 18.74 34.67
C ASP A 109 -1.95 20.21 34.23
N PHE A 110 -1.06 20.47 33.28
CA PHE A 110 -0.78 21.81 32.78
C PHE A 110 -1.10 21.86 31.29
N MET A 111 -2.08 22.66 30.90
CA MET A 111 -2.39 22.91 29.50
C MET A 111 -1.90 24.29 29.10
N ASN A 112 -1.10 24.35 28.04
CA ASN A 112 -0.57 25.61 27.54
C ASN A 112 -1.66 26.41 26.80
N LYS A 113 -1.85 27.68 27.16
CA LYS A 113 -2.86 28.54 26.53
C LYS A 113 -2.51 28.85 25.08
N GLY A 114 -1.23 29.11 24.79
CA GLY A 114 -0.79 29.54 23.47
C GLY A 114 -0.81 28.43 22.41
N THR A 115 -0.52 27.19 22.81
CA THR A 115 -0.46 26.04 21.89
C THR A 115 -1.67 25.10 22.00
N GLY A 116 -2.47 25.20 23.07
CA GLY A 116 -3.57 24.28 23.37
C GLY A 116 -3.15 22.86 23.72
N MET A 117 -1.87 22.67 24.05
CA MET A 117 -1.28 21.36 24.33
C MET A 117 -1.20 21.09 25.82
N MET A 118 -1.46 19.85 26.22
CA MET A 118 -1.05 19.37 27.53
C MET A 118 0.47 19.28 27.61
N LEU A 119 1.01 19.57 28.80
CA LEU A 119 2.36 19.21 29.17
C LEU A 119 2.39 17.69 29.40
N ASP A 120 2.48 16.94 28.33
CA ASP A 120 2.75 15.52 28.36
C ASP A 120 4.00 15.22 27.52
N ILE A 121 4.74 14.19 27.90
CA ILE A 121 5.99 13.82 27.22
C ILE A 121 5.98 12.36 26.79
N ALA A 122 6.50 12.09 25.61
CA ALA A 122 6.71 10.74 25.10
C ALA A 122 8.05 10.18 25.58
N MET A 123 8.07 8.89 25.91
CA MET A 123 9.28 8.17 26.33
C MET A 123 9.73 7.14 25.27
N GLY A 124 11.02 7.16 24.94
CA GLY A 124 11.64 6.14 24.08
C GLY A 124 11.60 4.74 24.70
N ASP A 125 11.40 3.70 23.89
CA ASP A 125 11.25 2.32 24.39
C ASP A 125 12.53 1.79 25.06
N ASP A 126 13.70 2.27 24.64
CA ASP A 126 15.01 2.00 25.24
C ASP A 126 15.13 2.51 26.69
N LEU A 127 14.28 3.48 27.07
CA LEU A 127 14.23 4.05 28.42
C LEU A 127 13.19 3.36 29.32
N LYS A 128 12.32 2.49 28.75
CA LYS A 128 11.22 1.83 29.49
C LYS A 128 11.65 0.60 30.27
N SER A 129 12.76 -0.05 29.90
CA SER A 129 13.27 -1.22 30.62
C SER A 129 13.73 -0.87 32.04
N ALA A 130 13.75 -1.88 32.93
CA ALA A 130 14.26 -1.73 34.29
C ALA A 130 15.75 -1.33 34.33
N ASP A 131 16.51 -1.77 33.32
CA ASP A 131 17.93 -1.44 33.08
C ASP A 131 18.12 -0.23 32.14
N GLY A 132 17.03 0.46 31.77
CA GLY A 132 17.10 1.66 30.92
C GLY A 132 18.03 2.70 31.55
N LYS A 133 18.77 3.44 30.72
CA LYS A 133 19.88 4.32 31.13
C LYS A 133 19.47 5.32 32.22
N LYS A 134 19.62 4.94 33.49
CA LYS A 134 19.35 5.81 34.66
C LYS A 134 20.25 7.04 34.57
N GLY A 135 19.68 8.24 34.76
CA GLY A 135 20.40 9.50 34.69
C GLY A 135 20.85 9.96 33.29
N TYR A 136 20.33 9.35 32.22
CA TYR A 136 20.47 9.89 30.87
C TYR A 136 19.46 11.01 30.64
N TRP A 137 19.95 12.17 30.19
CA TRP A 137 19.12 13.33 29.86
C TRP A 137 18.80 13.36 28.37
N TRP A 138 17.53 13.52 28.02
CA TRP A 138 17.09 13.68 26.63
C TRP A 138 16.17 14.89 26.46
N LYS A 139 16.01 15.35 25.22
CA LYS A 139 15.05 16.41 24.88
C LYS A 139 13.63 15.85 24.97
N PRO A 140 12.69 16.49 25.68
CA PRO A 140 11.31 16.02 25.74
C PRO A 140 10.65 16.11 24.36
N ILE A 141 9.85 15.11 24.06
CA ILE A 141 8.96 15.11 22.88
C ILE A 141 7.54 15.26 23.40
N ILE A 142 6.84 16.31 22.96
CA ILE A 142 5.47 16.61 23.42
C ILE A 142 4.47 15.71 22.70
N GLY A 143 3.41 15.27 23.37
CA GLY A 143 2.35 14.44 22.78
C GLY A 143 2.39 12.96 23.20
N GLY A 144 2.74 12.65 24.45
CA GLY A 144 3.04 11.30 24.91
C GLY A 144 2.35 10.83 26.20
N GLU A 145 2.80 9.70 26.73
CA GLU A 145 2.14 8.98 27.83
C GLU A 145 2.39 9.57 29.22
N ILE A 146 3.47 10.35 29.40
CA ILE A 146 3.88 10.84 30.72
C ILE A 146 3.19 12.18 30.98
N SER A 147 2.24 12.16 31.90
CA SER A 147 1.40 13.30 32.30
C SER A 147 1.12 13.24 33.81
N GLY A 148 0.31 14.14 34.38
CA GLY A 148 -0.02 14.12 35.80
C GLY A 148 1.21 14.35 36.69
N TRP A 149 1.69 15.59 36.68
CA TRP A 149 2.93 15.98 37.34
C TRP A 149 2.74 16.17 38.83
N ALA A 150 3.44 15.38 39.64
CA ALA A 150 3.60 15.63 41.06
C ALA A 150 4.29 16.99 41.24
N PHE A 151 3.57 17.93 41.85
CA PHE A 151 4.06 19.29 42.05
C PHE A 151 4.03 19.68 43.53
N SER A 152 2.86 19.62 44.18
CA SER A 152 2.75 19.92 45.62
C SER A 152 1.95 18.87 46.39
N SER A 153 2.35 18.61 47.63
CA SER A 153 1.71 17.68 48.56
C SER A 153 0.38 18.20 49.13
N VAL A 154 0.13 19.51 49.07
CA VAL A 154 -1.05 20.17 49.65
C VAL A 154 -1.56 21.31 48.77
N LEU A 155 -2.89 21.48 48.70
CA LEU A 155 -3.52 22.54 47.89
C LEU A 155 -3.74 23.86 48.64
N ASN A 156 -3.80 23.83 49.97
CA ASN A 156 -4.06 25.00 50.82
C ASN A 156 -2.79 25.78 51.21
N LYS A 157 -1.60 25.31 50.80
CA LYS A 157 -0.31 25.98 50.97
C LYS A 157 0.67 25.43 49.95
N LEU A 158 0.60 25.90 48.71
CA LEU A 158 1.43 25.39 47.64
C LEU A 158 2.91 25.54 48.00
N GLU A 159 3.66 24.45 47.76
CA GLU A 159 5.10 24.43 47.94
C GLU A 159 5.79 25.23 46.82
N LYS A 160 6.94 25.83 47.15
CA LYS A 160 7.75 26.61 46.21
C LYS A 160 9.00 25.83 45.87
N ASN A 161 9.50 26.02 44.65
CA ASN A 161 10.76 25.46 44.19
C ASN A 161 10.82 23.94 44.31
N VAL A 162 9.77 23.28 43.80
CA VAL A 162 9.54 21.84 43.88
C VAL A 162 9.74 21.20 42.50
N PRO A 163 10.26 19.97 42.43
CA PRO A 163 10.52 19.32 41.15
C PRO A 163 9.20 19.02 40.43
N LEU A 164 9.21 19.12 39.11
CA LEU A 164 8.09 18.66 38.28
C LEU A 164 8.40 17.26 37.74
N TYR A 165 7.79 16.23 38.32
CA TYR A 165 7.99 14.84 37.89
C TYR A 165 6.69 14.04 37.80
N SER A 166 6.67 12.97 37.02
CA SER A 166 5.57 12.03 36.91
C SER A 166 6.05 10.59 37.10
N HIS A 167 5.16 9.74 37.62
CA HIS A 167 5.43 8.32 37.81
C HIS A 167 5.26 7.57 36.50
N PHE A 168 6.33 6.94 36.03
CA PHE A 168 6.27 6.00 34.91
C PHE A 168 5.95 4.58 35.38
N SER A 169 6.53 4.17 36.51
CA SER A 169 6.21 2.93 37.23
C SER A 169 6.07 3.23 38.73
N THR A 170 5.77 2.19 39.52
CA THR A 170 5.65 2.32 40.98
C THR A 170 6.90 2.88 41.65
N ASP A 171 8.09 2.57 41.12
CA ASP A 171 9.40 2.89 41.69
C ASP A 171 10.25 3.83 40.84
N SER A 172 9.79 4.21 39.65
CA SER A 172 10.54 5.08 38.72
C SER A 172 9.73 6.29 38.30
N VAL A 173 10.39 7.45 38.31
CA VAL A 173 9.82 8.74 37.91
C VAL A 173 10.61 9.36 36.76
N ILE A 174 9.94 10.25 36.04
CA ILE A 174 10.53 11.11 35.00
C ILE A 174 10.27 12.55 35.40
N GLY A 175 11.28 13.40 35.34
CA GLY A 175 11.15 14.80 35.72
C GLY A 175 11.91 15.75 34.79
N LEU A 176 11.58 17.02 34.90
CA LEU A 176 12.15 18.10 34.09
C LEU A 176 13.44 18.66 34.70
N LEU A 177 14.38 18.98 33.82
CA LEU A 177 15.57 19.76 34.12
C LEU A 177 15.63 20.95 33.16
N ASN A 178 15.84 22.15 33.69
CA ASN A 178 16.20 23.32 32.94
C ASN A 178 17.74 23.41 32.87
N ASP A 179 18.28 23.17 31.68
CA ASP A 179 19.70 23.30 31.38
C ASP A 179 19.91 24.60 30.58
N ASN A 180 20.14 25.70 31.29
CA ASN A 180 20.39 27.03 30.73
C ASN A 180 19.34 27.45 29.67
N GLY A 181 18.05 27.26 29.99
CA GLY A 181 16.90 27.59 29.14
C GLY A 181 16.45 26.46 28.20
N THR A 182 17.23 25.39 28.07
CA THR A 182 16.82 24.18 27.35
C THR A 182 16.22 23.17 28.32
N ILE A 183 14.97 22.77 28.08
CA ILE A 183 14.32 21.75 28.91
C ILE A 183 14.77 20.35 28.46
N LYS A 184 15.20 19.55 29.43
CA LYS A 184 15.56 18.14 29.32
C LYS A 184 14.72 17.32 30.30
N VAL A 185 14.72 16.00 30.09
CA VAL A 185 14.04 15.02 30.95
C VAL A 185 14.98 13.89 31.30
N ALA A 186 14.84 13.32 32.51
CA ALA A 186 15.55 12.12 32.94
C ALA A 186 14.67 11.18 33.74
N LYS A 187 15.01 9.89 33.70
CA LYS A 187 14.40 8.82 34.52
C LYS A 187 15.28 8.53 35.74
N TYR A 188 14.67 8.53 36.92
CA TYR A 188 15.29 8.14 38.20
C TYR A 188 14.40 7.19 38.98
N ALA A 189 14.99 6.41 39.90
CA ALA A 189 14.19 5.74 40.91
C ALA A 189 13.63 6.77 41.89
N LEU A 190 12.40 6.59 42.37
CA LEU A 190 11.73 7.54 43.24
C LEU A 190 12.55 7.88 44.50
N ASN A 191 13.20 6.88 45.09
CA ASN A 191 14.04 7.05 46.29
C ASN A 191 15.37 7.77 46.01
N ASP A 192 15.78 7.81 44.74
CA ASP A 192 17.03 8.43 44.30
C ASP A 192 16.85 9.91 43.92
N VAL A 193 15.60 10.37 43.77
CA VAL A 193 15.26 11.75 43.43
C VAL A 193 15.76 12.68 44.54
N LYS A 194 16.70 13.54 44.20
CA LYS A 194 17.11 14.65 45.06
C LYS A 194 16.56 15.94 44.47
N VAL A 195 16.00 16.80 45.33
CA VAL A 195 15.60 18.14 44.95
C VAL A 195 16.72 19.06 45.40
N ASP A 196 17.41 19.68 44.45
CA ASP A 196 18.30 20.78 44.77
C ASP A 196 17.57 22.09 44.46
N PRO A 197 17.03 22.79 45.47
CA PRO A 197 16.38 24.09 45.30
C PRO A 197 17.34 25.20 44.85
N THR A 198 18.63 24.92 44.71
CA THR A 198 19.69 25.87 44.34
C THR A 198 20.51 25.45 43.11
N ALA A 199 20.24 24.30 42.50
CA ALA A 199 21.00 23.82 41.35
C ALA A 199 20.68 24.61 40.08
N ALA A 200 21.35 25.75 39.95
CA ALA A 200 21.51 26.54 38.76
C ALA A 200 23.00 26.79 38.56
N THR A 201 23.79 25.75 38.32
CA THR A 201 25.20 25.94 37.98
C THR A 201 25.64 24.95 36.90
N ASP A 202 25.62 25.44 35.67
CA ASP A 202 26.62 25.20 34.62
C ASP A 202 27.11 23.75 34.48
N VAL A 203 26.28 22.87 33.91
CA VAL A 203 26.70 21.52 33.52
C VAL A 203 27.29 21.57 32.12
N THR A 204 28.44 22.22 31.96
CA THR A 204 29.17 22.26 30.68
C THR A 204 29.81 20.91 30.32
N ASP A 205 29.93 19.98 31.27
CA ASP A 205 30.43 18.62 31.07
C ASP A 205 29.57 17.57 31.81
N LEU A 206 28.60 16.99 31.10
CA LEU A 206 27.72 15.91 31.58
C LEU A 206 28.48 14.60 31.90
N SER A 207 29.74 14.46 31.49
CA SER A 207 30.53 13.24 31.69
C SER A 207 31.19 13.15 33.08
N ASN A 208 31.27 14.26 33.82
CA ASN A 208 31.99 14.37 35.11
C ASN A 208 31.16 14.99 36.25
N LEU A 209 29.87 14.67 36.33
CA LEU A 209 29.07 14.98 37.53
C LEU A 209 29.56 14.14 38.74
N SER A 210 29.70 14.78 39.90
CA SER A 210 29.90 14.04 41.16
C SER A 210 28.71 13.09 41.38
N THR A 211 28.93 11.96 42.05
CA THR A 211 27.88 10.95 42.32
C THR A 211 26.64 11.53 43.04
N GLU A 212 26.78 12.70 43.68
CA GLU A 212 25.72 13.40 44.40
C GLU A 212 24.85 14.33 43.53
N ALA A 213 25.36 14.83 42.39
CA ALA A 213 24.65 15.74 41.48
C ALA A 213 23.83 15.02 40.38
N LYS A 214 23.94 13.69 40.28
CA LYS A 214 23.41 12.90 39.17
C LYS A 214 21.91 12.63 39.19
N ASN A 215 21.16 13.02 40.23
CA ASN A 215 19.72 12.73 40.39
C ASN A 215 18.83 13.96 40.69
N THR A 216 19.20 15.13 40.18
CA THR A 216 18.55 16.40 40.52
C THR A 216 17.62 16.90 39.40
N PHE A 217 16.34 17.10 39.71
CA PHE A 217 15.40 17.83 38.84
C PHE A 217 15.38 19.33 39.16
N SER A 218 15.03 20.17 38.19
CA SER A 218 14.85 21.61 38.45
C SER A 218 13.59 21.86 39.28
N GLY A 219 13.73 22.73 40.28
CA GLY A 219 12.60 23.21 41.07
C GLY A 219 11.82 24.28 40.32
N PHE A 220 10.50 24.13 40.30
CA PHE A 220 9.54 25.08 39.74
C PHE A 220 8.61 25.61 40.82
N THR A 221 8.10 26.82 40.62
CA THR A 221 7.08 27.46 41.44
C THR A 221 5.95 27.92 40.53
N LEU A 222 4.70 27.74 40.96
CA LEU A 222 3.53 28.22 40.23
C LEU A 222 3.27 29.67 40.61
N TYR A 223 3.31 30.57 39.64
CA TYR A 223 3.14 32.00 39.80
C TYR A 223 1.85 32.50 39.19
N GLN A 224 1.23 33.48 39.84
CA GLN A 224 0.25 34.34 39.18
C GLN A 224 0.96 35.12 38.06
N ALA A 225 0.34 35.14 36.89
CA ALA A 225 0.79 35.95 35.77
C ALA A 225 0.69 37.44 36.13
N GLU A 226 1.65 38.21 35.66
CA GLU A 226 1.67 39.67 35.81
C GLU A 226 0.48 40.31 35.08
N ASP A 227 0.07 41.50 35.55
CA ASP A 227 -1.00 42.26 34.91
C ASP A 227 -0.52 42.82 33.56
N ILE A 228 -1.39 42.74 32.56
CA ILE A 228 -1.12 43.19 31.19
C ILE A 228 -1.91 44.47 30.93
N VAL A 229 -1.21 45.54 30.59
CA VAL A 229 -1.85 46.74 30.05
C VAL A 229 -2.14 46.49 28.58
N LEU A 230 -3.42 46.45 28.21
CA LEU A 230 -3.85 46.11 26.86
C LEU A 230 -3.66 47.28 25.91
N ASP A 231 -3.12 47.02 24.72
CA ASP A 231 -3.22 47.93 23.59
C ASP A 231 -4.55 47.77 22.83
N ALA A 232 -4.77 48.61 21.80
CA ALA A 232 -6.01 48.58 21.02
C ALA A 232 -6.22 47.24 20.30
N ASP A 233 -5.17 46.64 19.75
CA ASP A 233 -5.26 45.39 18.98
C ASP A 233 -5.59 44.23 19.91
N GLN A 234 -4.88 44.14 21.04
CA GLN A 234 -5.10 43.13 22.08
C GLN A 234 -6.52 43.21 22.66
N LEU A 235 -7.03 44.40 22.95
CA LEU A 235 -8.39 44.54 23.47
C LEU A 235 -9.44 44.20 22.40
N ASN A 236 -9.28 44.70 21.17
CA ASN A 236 -10.24 44.47 20.09
C ASN A 236 -10.33 43.02 19.65
N LYS A 237 -9.21 42.27 19.68
CA LYS A 237 -9.17 40.84 19.38
C LYS A 237 -9.43 39.94 20.59
N ILE A 238 -9.52 40.54 21.78
CA ILE A 238 -9.45 39.82 23.06
C ILE A 238 -8.28 38.83 23.03
N PHE A 239 -7.09 39.38 22.81
CA PHE A 239 -5.87 38.71 22.36
C PHE A 239 -6.03 38.03 21.00
N ASP A 240 -6.65 36.85 20.96
CA ASP A 240 -6.84 36.01 19.78
C ASP A 240 -8.19 35.29 19.72
N LEU A 241 -9.17 35.70 20.55
CA LEU A 241 -10.51 35.08 20.57
C LEU A 241 -11.45 35.62 19.49
N GLN A 242 -11.15 36.78 18.89
CA GLN A 242 -12.01 37.39 17.86
C GLN A 242 -11.21 38.26 16.86
N ASP A 243 -11.84 38.58 15.74
CA ASP A 243 -11.32 39.55 14.78
C ASP A 243 -11.36 40.97 15.35
N ALA A 244 -10.41 41.81 14.93
CA ALA A 244 -10.25 43.17 15.47
C ALA A 244 -11.46 44.09 15.22
N ASP A 245 -12.28 43.79 14.22
CA ASP A 245 -13.49 44.55 13.87
C ASP A 245 -14.78 43.92 14.42
N ALA A 246 -14.71 42.77 15.11
CA ALA A 246 -15.87 42.12 15.72
C ALA A 246 -16.57 43.02 16.75
N GLY A 247 -15.79 43.85 17.45
CA GLY A 247 -16.27 44.74 18.51
C GLY A 247 -16.27 44.07 19.87
N VAL A 248 -16.03 44.84 20.93
CA VAL A 248 -15.83 44.36 22.30
C VAL A 248 -17.05 44.66 23.15
N LYS A 249 -17.45 43.69 23.97
CA LYS A 249 -18.51 43.84 24.97
C LYS A 249 -18.05 43.24 26.30
N LEU A 250 -18.10 44.03 27.36
CA LEU A 250 -17.54 43.64 28.66
C LEU A 250 -18.64 43.22 29.64
N ASN A 251 -18.43 42.08 30.29
CA ASN A 251 -19.39 41.53 31.25
C ASN A 251 -19.05 41.97 32.68
N PHE A 252 -19.95 42.74 33.29
CA PHE A 252 -19.83 43.26 34.65
C PHE A 252 -20.62 42.39 35.64
N SER A 253 -20.02 42.11 36.80
CA SER A 253 -20.65 41.35 37.87
C SER A 253 -20.30 41.95 39.24
N PRO A 254 -21.23 42.65 39.92
CA PRO A 254 -22.56 43.03 39.43
C PRO A 254 -22.52 44.08 38.29
N ASP A 255 -23.63 44.28 37.57
CA ASP A 255 -23.83 45.37 36.58
C ASP A 255 -24.90 46.39 37.08
N VAL A 256 -25.15 47.44 36.29
CA VAL A 256 -26.17 48.48 36.55
C VAL A 256 -27.57 47.89 36.74
N LYS A 257 -28.36 48.46 37.66
CA LYS A 257 -29.68 47.96 38.06
C LYS A 257 -30.64 49.11 38.36
N GLY A 258 -31.91 48.99 37.94
CA GLY A 258 -32.98 49.91 38.38
C GLY A 258 -32.85 51.36 37.90
N THR A 259 -32.07 51.63 36.84
CA THR A 259 -31.79 52.98 36.32
C THR A 259 -31.93 53.05 34.79
N SER A 260 -32.18 54.24 34.24
CA SER A 260 -32.13 54.51 32.80
C SER A 260 -30.70 54.67 32.27
N LEU A 261 -29.73 54.95 33.14
CA LEU A 261 -28.32 55.06 32.78
C LEU A 261 -27.78 53.68 32.38
N LYS A 262 -27.19 53.60 31.18
CA LYS A 262 -26.66 52.34 30.63
C LYS A 262 -25.17 52.21 30.93
N ASN A 263 -24.70 50.97 31.04
CA ASN A 263 -23.28 50.66 31.07
C ASN A 263 -22.69 50.83 29.66
N PRO A 264 -21.85 51.85 29.40
CA PRO A 264 -21.35 52.15 28.06
C PRO A 264 -20.43 51.05 27.50
N PHE A 265 -19.87 50.19 28.34
CA PHE A 265 -18.98 49.09 27.96
C PHE A 265 -19.72 47.78 27.64
N ASN A 266 -21.02 47.72 27.94
CA ASN A 266 -21.86 46.52 27.78
C ASN A 266 -23.17 46.80 27.01
N GLU A 267 -23.58 48.05 26.82
CA GLU A 267 -24.82 48.40 26.10
C GLU A 267 -24.76 48.00 24.62
N LYS A 268 -23.61 48.26 23.97
CA LYS A 268 -23.30 47.95 22.57
C LYS A 268 -21.82 47.61 22.44
N GLU A 269 -21.46 46.94 21.36
CA GLU A 269 -20.07 46.67 21.02
C GLU A 269 -19.28 47.98 20.82
N PHE A 270 -18.06 48.03 21.32
CA PHE A 270 -17.14 49.13 21.10
C PHE A 270 -15.86 48.68 20.38
N ILE A 271 -15.17 49.63 19.75
CA ILE A 271 -13.84 49.48 19.20
C ILE A 271 -12.90 50.40 19.97
N ALA A 272 -11.82 49.84 20.47
CA ALA A 272 -10.73 50.59 21.09
C ALA A 272 -9.82 51.19 20.01
N LYS A 273 -9.37 52.43 20.22
CA LYS A 273 -8.40 53.09 19.33
C LYS A 273 -7.22 53.60 20.13
N SER A 274 -6.03 53.42 19.56
CA SER A 274 -4.78 53.97 20.06
C SER A 274 -4.87 55.48 20.24
N THR A 275 -4.31 55.99 21.34
CA THR A 275 -4.16 57.44 21.56
C THR A 275 -2.72 57.89 21.34
N GLY A 276 -1.77 56.95 21.31
CA GLY A 276 -0.32 57.17 21.38
C GLY A 276 0.17 57.58 22.78
N ASP A 277 -0.74 57.74 23.74
CA ASP A 277 -0.47 58.33 25.04
C ASP A 277 -0.10 57.24 26.04
N LYS A 278 1.14 57.26 26.51
CA LYS A 278 1.67 56.32 27.49
C LYS A 278 1.91 56.97 28.86
N ASP A 279 1.66 58.27 28.98
CA ASP A 279 2.00 59.01 30.18
C ASP A 279 0.84 58.95 31.17
N TYR A 280 1.17 58.72 32.45
CA TYR A 280 0.24 58.74 33.56
C TYR A 280 0.82 59.50 34.74
N TYR A 281 -0.05 59.99 35.61
CA TYR A 281 0.37 60.58 36.86
C TYR A 281 0.69 59.48 37.87
N ASP A 282 1.95 59.34 38.25
CA ASP A 282 2.39 58.39 39.27
C ASP A 282 2.23 59.04 40.65
N VAL A 283 1.25 58.53 41.40
CA VAL A 283 0.92 59.02 42.75
C VAL A 283 2.05 58.72 43.73
N ASP A 284 2.74 57.59 43.58
CA ASP A 284 3.82 57.17 44.48
C ASP A 284 5.10 57.98 44.22
N ALA A 285 5.35 58.32 42.96
CA ALA A 285 6.50 59.14 42.55
C ALA A 285 6.19 60.65 42.47
N SER A 286 4.95 61.07 42.73
CA SER A 286 4.45 62.46 42.59
C SER A 286 4.83 63.14 41.27
N SER A 287 4.96 62.37 40.19
CA SER A 287 5.50 62.81 38.90
C SER A 287 4.83 62.08 37.74
N ASN A 288 5.00 62.57 36.51
CA ASN A 288 4.52 61.87 35.32
C ASN A 288 5.48 60.72 34.99
N ALA A 289 4.94 59.50 34.88
CA ALA A 289 5.64 58.29 34.49
C ALA A 289 5.04 57.74 33.20
N THR A 290 5.76 56.82 32.55
CA THR A 290 5.37 56.25 31.27
C THR A 290 5.09 54.75 31.41
N LEU A 291 4.00 54.28 30.79
CA LEU A 291 3.67 52.87 30.69
C LEU A 291 4.73 52.15 29.84
N ALA A 292 5.37 51.12 30.41
CA ALA A 292 6.38 50.33 29.70
C ALA A 292 5.77 49.58 28.50
N ASN A 293 4.57 49.01 28.71
CA ASN A 293 3.78 48.28 27.72
C ASN A 293 2.33 48.81 27.74
N GLY A 294 1.67 48.82 26.58
CA GLY A 294 0.32 49.36 26.42
C GLY A 294 0.27 50.90 26.32
N GLU A 295 -0.95 51.43 26.33
CA GLU A 295 -1.24 52.86 26.22
C GLU A 295 -2.65 53.17 26.72
N TRP A 296 -2.96 54.45 26.91
CA TRP A 296 -4.35 54.90 27.05
C TRP A 296 -5.10 54.72 25.74
N LEU A 297 -6.38 54.33 25.80
CA LEU A 297 -7.21 54.02 24.65
C LEU A 297 -8.46 54.89 24.61
N TYR A 298 -8.88 55.24 23.40
CA TYR A 298 -10.23 55.74 23.17
C TYR A 298 -11.20 54.57 23.03
N VAL A 299 -12.39 54.71 23.61
CA VAL A 299 -13.50 53.76 23.42
C VAL A 299 -14.51 54.38 22.47
N THR A 300 -14.77 53.70 21.35
CA THR A 300 -15.71 54.17 20.33
C THR A 300 -16.85 53.18 20.12
N ARG A 301 -18.11 53.63 20.07
CA ARG A 301 -19.22 52.72 19.70
C ARG A 301 -19.01 52.20 18.28
N LYS A 302 -19.20 50.90 18.08
CA LYS A 302 -19.26 50.32 16.74
C LYS A 302 -20.53 50.82 16.04
N ASN A 303 -20.37 51.63 15.00
CA ASN A 303 -21.45 52.09 14.12
C ASN A 303 -21.16 51.66 12.68
N ASP A 304 -22.17 51.21 11.94
CA ASP A 304 -22.07 50.85 10.51
C ASP A 304 -21.80 52.07 9.59
N ASP A 305 -21.77 53.30 10.14
CA ASP A 305 -21.74 54.55 9.38
C ASP A 305 -20.37 55.27 9.37
N GLY A 306 -19.32 54.64 9.92
CA GLY A 306 -17.93 55.14 9.87
C GLY A 306 -17.67 56.43 10.66
N LYS A 307 -18.58 56.83 11.56
CA LYS A 307 -18.45 58.06 12.37
C LYS A 307 -18.15 57.73 13.83
N ASP A 308 -16.92 58.05 14.25
CA ASP A 308 -16.46 57.79 15.63
C ASP A 308 -17.20 58.64 16.67
N THR A 309 -17.89 57.98 17.60
CA THR A 309 -18.41 58.54 18.85
C THR A 309 -17.51 58.11 20.01
N TYR A 310 -16.90 59.06 20.73
CA TYR A 310 -15.94 58.76 21.80
C TYR A 310 -16.60 58.76 23.17
N LEU A 311 -16.34 57.73 23.97
CA LEU A 311 -16.79 57.65 25.36
C LEU A 311 -16.06 58.70 26.21
N LYS A 312 -16.76 59.29 27.18
CA LYS A 312 -16.19 60.16 28.20
C LYS A 312 -16.83 59.94 29.57
N VAL A 313 -16.10 60.31 30.62
CA VAL A 313 -16.73 60.65 31.90
C VAL A 313 -17.34 62.05 31.77
N ASP A 314 -18.58 62.20 32.21
CA ASP A 314 -19.27 63.49 32.16
C ASP A 314 -18.73 64.45 33.22
N THR A 315 -18.88 65.74 32.96
CA THR A 315 -18.30 66.82 33.77
C THR A 315 -19.28 67.41 34.78
N ALA A 316 -20.55 67.02 34.68
CA ALA A 316 -21.61 67.43 35.59
C ALA A 316 -22.04 66.25 36.45
N TYR A 317 -22.31 66.53 37.74
CA TYR A 317 -22.94 65.54 38.60
C TYR A 317 -24.34 65.21 38.10
N THR A 318 -24.69 63.92 38.15
CA THR A 318 -25.95 63.44 37.60
C THR A 318 -27.11 63.57 38.59
N ASN A 319 -26.82 63.75 39.88
CA ASN A 319 -27.80 63.89 40.94
C ASN A 319 -27.73 65.24 41.66
N GLU A 320 -28.90 65.77 42.01
CA GLU A 320 -29.04 67.04 42.75
C GLU A 320 -28.79 66.86 44.26
N THR A 321 -29.26 65.75 44.84
CA THR A 321 -29.16 65.44 46.27
C THR A 321 -28.52 64.06 46.53
N GLY A 322 -27.89 63.88 47.69
CA GLY A 322 -27.19 62.65 48.07
C GLY A 322 -25.72 62.63 47.67
N ALA A 323 -25.07 61.47 47.79
CA ALA A 323 -23.67 61.30 47.38
C ALA A 323 -23.53 61.52 45.87
N LYS A 324 -22.67 62.46 45.48
CA LYS A 324 -22.51 62.91 44.09
C LYS A 324 -21.82 61.85 43.24
N PHE A 325 -22.21 61.77 41.97
CA PHE A 325 -21.59 60.85 41.00
C PHE A 325 -21.57 61.42 39.59
N LEU A 326 -20.58 60.98 38.81
CA LEU A 326 -20.41 61.33 37.40
C LEU A 326 -20.86 60.14 36.54
N ALA A 327 -21.77 60.39 35.60
CA ALA A 327 -22.16 59.40 34.62
C ALA A 327 -21.17 59.37 33.45
N TYR A 328 -21.36 58.42 32.54
CA TYR A 328 -20.65 58.36 31.27
C TYR A 328 -21.49 58.96 30.15
N GLY A 329 -20.82 59.67 29.24
CA GLY A 329 -21.43 60.31 28.08
C GLY A 329 -20.68 59.99 26.79
N TRP A 330 -21.22 60.44 25.65
CA TRP A 330 -20.62 60.24 24.34
C TRP A 330 -20.40 61.56 23.62
N THR A 331 -19.20 61.77 23.09
CA THR A 331 -18.89 62.88 22.19
C THR A 331 -19.21 62.46 20.76
N GLY A 332 -20.32 62.99 20.25
CA GLY A 332 -20.88 62.70 18.93
C GLY A 332 -19.98 63.09 17.76
N PRO A 333 -20.23 62.58 16.55
CA PRO A 333 -19.55 63.03 15.34
C PRO A 333 -19.97 64.46 14.96
N ASP A 334 -19.03 65.22 14.40
CA ASP A 334 -19.27 66.56 13.85
C ASP A 334 -18.63 66.61 12.45
N LYS A 335 -19.40 67.05 11.45
CA LYS A 335 -18.93 67.10 10.05
C LYS A 335 -17.82 68.13 9.82
N ASN A 336 -17.68 69.11 10.73
CA ASN A 336 -16.80 70.26 10.56
C ASN A 336 -15.59 70.23 11.51
N LYS A 337 -15.42 69.17 12.31
CA LYS A 337 -14.34 69.06 13.30
C LYS A 337 -13.67 67.69 13.23
N THR A 338 -12.34 67.67 13.25
CA THR A 338 -11.55 66.44 13.44
C THR A 338 -11.83 65.84 14.82
N ALA A 339 -11.46 64.57 15.03
CA ALA A 339 -11.54 63.94 16.35
C ALA A 339 -10.84 64.77 17.43
N ALA A 340 -9.58 65.17 17.20
CA ALA A 340 -8.83 66.02 18.12
C ALA A 340 -9.54 67.36 18.41
N GLN A 341 -10.18 67.99 17.42
CA GLN A 341 -10.94 69.23 17.60
C GLN A 341 -12.24 69.04 18.39
N ARG A 342 -12.85 67.84 18.34
CA ARG A 342 -14.06 67.50 19.12
C ARG A 342 -13.74 67.21 20.58
N LEU A 343 -12.63 66.51 20.82
CA LEU A 343 -12.16 66.14 22.16
C LEU A 343 -11.61 67.37 22.90
N GLY A 344 -10.92 68.26 22.17
CA GLY A 344 -10.48 69.57 22.66
C GLY A 344 -9.50 69.50 23.82
N SER A 345 -9.45 70.54 24.66
CA SER A 345 -8.55 70.63 25.81
C SER A 345 -8.89 69.65 26.95
N MET A 346 -10.02 68.96 26.88
CA MET A 346 -10.46 67.96 27.86
C MET A 346 -10.33 66.54 27.31
N ASP A 347 -9.37 66.31 26.42
CA ASP A 347 -9.13 65.01 25.78
C ASP A 347 -8.94 63.87 26.79
N ASN A 348 -8.27 64.13 27.92
CA ASN A 348 -7.97 63.11 28.93
C ASN A 348 -9.20 62.45 29.57
N GLN A 349 -10.38 63.09 29.56
CA GLN A 349 -11.61 62.46 30.07
C GLN A 349 -12.20 61.40 29.13
N HIS A 350 -11.64 61.26 27.93
CA HIS A 350 -12.00 60.25 26.92
C HIS A 350 -11.00 59.09 26.86
N LYS A 351 -9.96 59.12 27.70
CA LYS A 351 -8.85 58.16 27.69
C LYS A 351 -9.03 57.13 28.80
N PHE A 352 -9.03 55.86 28.41
CA PHE A 352 -9.24 54.72 29.30
C PHE A 352 -8.03 53.78 29.26
N LEU A 353 -7.61 53.28 30.41
CA LEU A 353 -6.56 52.26 30.51
C LEU A 353 -7.20 50.93 30.89
N PHE A 354 -6.86 49.87 30.17
CA PHE A 354 -7.38 48.53 30.40
C PHE A 354 -6.25 47.64 30.92
N VAL A 355 -6.36 47.21 32.17
CA VAL A 355 -5.37 46.37 32.85
C VAL A 355 -5.98 45.02 33.12
N TYR A 356 -5.48 43.99 32.45
CA TYR A 356 -6.01 42.63 32.51
C TYR A 356 -5.13 41.71 33.37
N SER A 357 -5.74 40.96 34.28
CA SER A 357 -5.09 39.97 35.13
C SER A 357 -5.38 38.54 34.64
N PRO A 358 -4.46 37.86 33.92
CA PRO A 358 -4.72 36.53 33.35
C PRO A 358 -5.05 35.45 34.38
N SER A 359 -4.48 35.54 35.58
CA SER A 359 -4.72 34.56 36.66
C SER A 359 -6.10 34.66 37.30
N LYS A 360 -6.84 35.75 37.06
CA LYS A 360 -8.19 35.95 37.61
C LYS A 360 -9.27 36.08 36.53
N ASP A 361 -8.86 36.26 35.27
CA ASP A 361 -9.74 36.70 34.18
C ASP A 361 -10.49 37.99 34.54
N GLU A 362 -9.76 38.95 35.13
CA GLU A 362 -10.32 40.21 35.61
C GLU A 362 -9.70 41.39 34.87
N LEU A 363 -10.53 42.38 34.53
CA LEU A 363 -10.15 43.60 33.86
C LEU A 363 -10.40 44.79 34.79
N LYS A 364 -9.39 45.63 35.00
CA LYS A 364 -9.52 46.92 35.66
C LYS A 364 -9.54 48.01 34.58
N ILE A 365 -10.46 48.96 34.72
CA ILE A 365 -10.57 50.07 33.78
C ILE A 365 -10.33 51.37 34.54
N TYR A 366 -9.33 52.13 34.10
CA TYR A 366 -9.01 53.44 34.65
C TYR A 366 -9.36 54.54 33.66
N VAL A 367 -9.66 55.72 34.18
CA VAL A 367 -9.85 56.95 33.41
C VAL A 367 -8.66 57.85 33.65
N LYS A 368 -8.04 58.39 32.59
CA LYS A 368 -6.79 59.16 32.71
C LYS A 368 -6.96 60.33 33.65
N GLN A 369 -7.97 61.15 33.37
CA GLN A 369 -8.32 62.29 34.18
C GLN A 369 -9.81 62.52 34.08
N ILE A 370 -10.47 62.65 35.22
CA ILE A 370 -11.83 63.16 35.30
C ILE A 370 -11.80 64.64 35.64
N THR A 371 -12.81 65.37 35.21
CA THR A 371 -12.99 66.79 35.49
C THR A 371 -14.44 66.99 35.86
N TRP A 372 -14.72 67.75 36.93
CA TRP A 372 -16.09 68.06 37.28
C TRP A 372 -16.27 69.53 37.63
N ARG A 373 -17.51 69.99 37.59
CA ARG A 373 -17.83 71.36 37.96
C ARG A 373 -18.01 71.51 39.48
N PRO A 374 -17.46 72.55 40.14
CA PRO A 374 -17.76 72.85 41.53
C PRO A 374 -19.25 73.02 41.79
N GLU A 375 -19.72 72.53 42.94
CA GLU A 375 -21.13 72.54 43.32
C GLU A 375 -21.73 73.94 43.44
N ASP A 376 -20.93 74.90 43.90
CA ASP A 376 -21.34 76.29 44.11
C ASP A 376 -21.28 77.15 42.83
N ASN A 377 -20.87 76.56 41.70
CA ASN A 377 -20.59 77.26 40.44
C ASN A 377 -19.63 78.46 40.61
N SER A 378 -18.73 78.43 41.61
CA SER A 378 -17.75 79.49 41.89
C SER A 378 -16.83 79.78 40.70
N ILE A 379 -16.59 78.78 39.84
CA ILE A 379 -15.78 78.92 38.62
C ILE A 379 -16.68 79.08 37.39
N LYS A 380 -16.48 80.20 36.68
CA LYS A 380 -17.30 80.61 35.53
C LYS A 380 -16.87 79.98 34.20
N TYR A 381 -15.56 79.83 33.95
CA TYR A 381 -15.04 79.31 32.68
C TYR A 381 -14.46 77.90 32.87
N TRP A 382 -14.79 76.99 31.95
CA TRP A 382 -14.27 75.62 31.96
C TRP A 382 -12.75 75.54 31.91
N LYS A 383 -12.10 76.51 31.25
CA LYS A 383 -10.64 76.62 31.17
C LYS A 383 -9.98 76.72 32.54
N ASP A 384 -10.57 77.49 33.43
CA ASP A 384 -10.04 77.68 34.79
C ASP A 384 -10.25 76.44 35.67
N ILE A 385 -11.20 75.57 35.29
CA ILE A 385 -11.38 74.25 35.90
C ILE A 385 -10.26 73.35 35.39
N TYR A 386 -10.20 73.04 34.08
CA TYR A 386 -9.25 72.05 33.53
C TYR A 386 -7.77 72.42 33.58
N GLU A 387 -7.42 73.67 33.86
CA GLU A 387 -6.04 74.12 34.12
C GLU A 387 -5.72 74.21 35.63
N GLY A 388 -6.71 74.08 36.51
CA GLY A 388 -6.58 74.17 37.98
C GLY A 388 -6.36 72.82 38.66
N ALA A 389 -6.04 72.83 39.97
CA ALA A 389 -5.73 71.63 40.74
C ALA A 389 -6.93 71.03 41.52
N ASP A 390 -7.99 71.80 41.75
CA ASP A 390 -8.99 71.50 42.80
C ASP A 390 -10.25 70.74 42.32
N TYR A 391 -10.37 70.44 41.01
CA TYR A 391 -11.58 69.83 40.42
C TYR A 391 -11.27 68.76 39.35
N HIS A 392 -10.17 68.04 39.59
CA HIS A 392 -9.72 66.93 38.77
C HIS A 392 -9.40 65.73 39.63
N GLY A 393 -9.41 64.57 38.98
CA GLY A 393 -8.91 63.34 39.58
C GLY A 393 -8.24 62.49 38.52
N ASN A 394 -7.02 62.03 38.81
CA ASN A 394 -6.25 61.19 37.89
C ASN A 394 -6.37 59.71 38.27
N ASN A 395 -6.40 58.84 37.26
CA ASN A 395 -6.42 57.38 37.43
C ASN A 395 -7.60 56.84 38.26
N TRP A 396 -8.77 57.47 38.19
CA TRP A 396 -9.97 56.93 38.85
C TRP A 396 -10.47 55.69 38.11
N ARG A 397 -11.09 54.76 38.83
CA ARG A 397 -11.52 53.45 38.31
C ARG A 397 -12.99 53.48 37.91
N VAL A 398 -13.34 52.70 36.90
CA VAL A 398 -14.75 52.42 36.57
C VAL A 398 -15.35 51.60 37.70
N SER A 399 -16.41 52.13 38.33
CA SER A 399 -17.00 51.55 39.54
C SER A 399 -18.51 51.67 39.54
N LEU A 400 -19.17 50.93 40.44
CA LEU A 400 -20.60 51.02 40.66
C LEU A 400 -20.90 51.78 41.95
N GLN A 401 -22.04 52.47 41.99
CA GLN A 401 -22.56 53.05 43.22
C GLN A 401 -23.98 52.58 43.42
N ASP A 402 -24.25 52.00 44.59
CA ASP A 402 -25.60 51.69 45.03
C ASP A 402 -26.24 52.99 45.55
N LEU A 403 -27.29 53.44 44.86
CA LEU A 403 -28.11 54.58 45.33
C LEU A 403 -29.17 54.10 46.31
N ILE A 404 -29.73 52.92 46.05
CA ILE A 404 -30.65 52.20 46.93
C ILE A 404 -30.18 50.75 46.96
N LYS A 405 -29.85 50.26 48.16
CA LYS A 405 -29.35 48.91 48.37
C LYS A 405 -30.26 47.89 47.68
N ASP A 406 -29.66 47.02 46.87
CA ASP A 406 -30.31 45.95 46.12
C ASP A 406 -31.41 46.38 45.11
N GLU A 407 -31.65 47.67 44.90
CA GLU A 407 -32.68 48.18 43.97
C GLU A 407 -32.09 48.98 42.82
N THR A 408 -31.30 50.02 43.14
CA THR A 408 -30.77 50.98 42.17
C THR A 408 -29.25 51.06 42.26
N ARG A 409 -28.59 50.72 41.15
CA ARG A 409 -27.14 50.74 40.99
C ARG A 409 -26.76 51.37 39.65
N ILE A 410 -25.81 52.30 39.71
CA ILE A 410 -25.33 53.08 38.56
C ILE A 410 -23.84 52.83 38.34
N LEU A 411 -23.36 53.05 37.11
CA LEU A 411 -21.93 53.07 36.79
C LEU A 411 -21.40 54.50 36.93
N THR A 412 -20.29 54.66 37.64
CA THR A 412 -19.60 55.92 37.92
C THR A 412 -18.07 55.69 37.89
N VAL A 413 -17.31 56.65 38.40
CA VAL A 413 -15.89 56.56 38.69
C VAL A 413 -15.65 56.66 40.20
N ASP A 414 -14.62 55.96 40.70
CA ASP A 414 -14.22 55.97 42.11
C ASP A 414 -12.69 56.03 42.22
N SER A 415 -12.17 56.81 43.17
CA SER A 415 -10.72 56.96 43.36
C SER A 415 -10.07 55.77 44.06
N GLU A 416 -10.80 55.02 44.89
CA GLU A 416 -10.25 53.98 45.76
C GLU A 416 -10.46 52.55 45.23
N LYS A 417 -11.65 52.23 44.72
CA LYS A 417 -12.09 50.84 44.50
C LYS A 417 -12.87 50.66 43.22
N GLN A 418 -12.52 49.63 42.45
CA GLN A 418 -13.41 49.01 41.48
C GLN A 418 -14.22 47.92 42.19
N ASN A 419 -15.49 48.19 42.48
CA ASN A 419 -16.39 47.28 43.23
C ASN A 419 -17.27 46.39 42.34
N THR A 420 -16.81 46.16 41.11
CA THR A 420 -17.42 45.25 40.14
C THR A 420 -16.34 44.41 39.48
N THR A 421 -16.61 43.13 39.28
CA THR A 421 -15.75 42.24 38.53
C THR A 421 -16.09 42.37 37.05
N ILE A 422 -15.09 42.72 36.24
CA ILE A 422 -15.22 42.80 34.78
C ILE A 422 -14.43 41.64 34.20
N LYS A 423 -15.10 40.74 33.48
CA LYS A 423 -14.43 39.61 32.83
C LYS A 423 -14.19 39.89 31.36
N LEU A 424 -12.99 39.54 30.91
CA LEU A 424 -12.62 39.60 29.50
C LEU A 424 -13.01 38.30 28.77
N GLY A 425 -13.10 37.18 29.51
CA GLY A 425 -13.42 35.87 28.93
C GLY A 425 -12.22 35.18 28.28
N TYR A 426 -11.01 35.66 28.55
CA TYR A 426 -9.77 35.09 28.01
C TYR A 426 -9.17 34.01 28.91
N GLY A 427 -9.49 34.03 30.21
CA GLY A 427 -9.10 32.97 31.15
C GLY A 427 -9.70 31.60 30.84
N GLY A 428 -9.43 30.63 31.69
CA GLY A 428 -9.92 29.26 31.53
C GLY A 428 -9.05 28.36 30.66
N CYS A 429 -9.44 27.08 30.60
CA CYS A 429 -8.70 25.99 29.97
C CYS A 429 -9.09 25.75 28.50
N GLU A 430 -9.95 26.56 27.90
CA GLU A 430 -10.30 26.38 26.49
C GLU A 430 -9.20 26.98 25.60
N ALA A 431 -8.71 26.17 24.67
CA ALA A 431 -7.66 26.55 23.73
C ALA A 431 -8.00 26.05 22.32
N ASP A 432 -7.83 26.92 21.34
CA ASP A 432 -7.99 26.58 19.93
C ASP A 432 -6.74 25.85 19.44
N GLN A 433 -6.87 24.53 19.25
CA GLN A 433 -5.81 23.69 18.71
C GLN A 433 -6.19 23.19 17.30
N SER A 434 -5.54 23.74 16.28
CA SER A 434 -5.72 23.35 14.87
C SER A 434 -4.68 22.37 14.32
N LYS A 435 -3.50 22.22 14.93
CA LYS A 435 -2.46 21.26 14.52
C LYS A 435 -3.00 19.83 14.49
N THR A 436 -2.53 19.03 13.56
CA THR A 436 -2.94 17.64 13.42
C THR A 436 -1.84 16.82 12.74
N SER A 437 -2.11 15.55 12.50
CA SER A 437 -1.19 14.60 11.89
C SER A 437 -1.98 13.55 11.13
N VAL A 438 -1.29 12.82 10.27
CA VAL A 438 -1.79 11.63 9.57
C VAL A 438 -1.08 10.40 10.10
N LYS A 439 -1.73 9.23 9.99
CA LYS A 439 -1.14 7.97 10.45
C LYS A 439 0.02 7.57 9.55
N ASP A 440 0.93 6.74 10.06
CA ASP A 440 1.93 6.09 9.21
C ASP A 440 1.23 5.27 8.12
N GLY A 441 1.65 5.44 6.87
CA GLY A 441 0.99 4.79 5.74
C GLY A 441 1.55 5.23 4.39
N VAL A 442 0.96 4.73 3.31
CA VAL A 442 1.26 5.18 1.95
C VAL A 442 0.07 5.99 1.45
N TYR A 443 0.31 7.18 0.93
CA TYR A 443 -0.75 8.13 0.56
C TYR A 443 -0.52 8.73 -0.82
N TYR A 444 -1.62 9.07 -1.49
CA TYR A 444 -1.66 10.13 -2.48
C TYR A 444 -1.75 11.47 -1.74
N ILE A 445 -0.91 12.43 -2.11
CA ILE A 445 -0.99 13.80 -1.62
C ILE A 445 -1.56 14.66 -2.74
N MET A 446 -2.72 15.27 -2.52
CA MET A 446 -3.44 16.05 -3.53
C MET A 446 -3.69 17.49 -3.06
N ASN A 447 -3.77 18.43 -3.99
CA ASN A 447 -4.19 19.80 -3.68
C ASN A 447 -5.71 20.00 -3.87
N LYS A 448 -6.22 21.20 -3.56
CA LYS A 448 -7.64 21.55 -3.73
C LYS A 448 -8.18 21.41 -5.16
N LYS A 449 -7.33 21.52 -6.18
CA LYS A 449 -7.72 21.36 -7.59
C LYS A 449 -7.85 19.89 -8.03
N GLY A 450 -7.50 18.94 -7.16
CA GLY A 450 -7.47 17.51 -7.50
C GLY A 450 -6.18 17.08 -8.20
N GLU A 451 -5.13 17.91 -8.20
CA GLU A 451 -3.82 17.54 -8.75
C GLU A 451 -3.03 16.74 -7.70
N TYR A 452 -2.30 15.72 -8.16
CA TYR A 452 -1.44 14.86 -7.36
C TYR A 452 -0.05 15.45 -7.25
N LEU A 453 0.56 15.41 -6.07
CA LEU A 453 1.98 15.68 -5.88
C LEU A 453 2.76 14.45 -6.35
N ALA A 454 3.45 14.52 -7.48
CA ALA A 454 4.07 13.36 -8.12
C ALA A 454 5.24 13.75 -9.02
N SER A 455 5.98 12.75 -9.51
CA SER A 455 6.92 12.89 -10.63
C SER A 455 6.37 12.16 -11.86
N PRO A 456 5.79 12.89 -12.85
CA PRO A 456 5.32 12.26 -14.07
C PRO A 456 6.49 11.78 -14.93
N ILE A 457 6.26 10.80 -15.82
CA ILE A 457 7.31 10.18 -16.66
C ILE A 457 8.09 11.22 -17.47
N TYR A 458 7.42 12.26 -17.98
CA TYR A 458 8.07 13.27 -18.81
C TYR A 458 9.07 14.11 -18.01
N GLU A 459 8.98 14.18 -16.69
CA GLU A 459 10.00 14.80 -15.85
C GLU A 459 10.36 13.84 -14.73
N ASN A 460 10.94 12.72 -15.16
CA ASN A 460 11.46 11.64 -14.33
C ASN A 460 12.31 12.19 -13.19
N GLY A 461 11.89 11.93 -11.95
CA GLY A 461 12.57 12.43 -10.78
C GLY A 461 12.47 13.94 -10.61
N VAL A 462 11.43 14.64 -11.08
CA VAL A 462 11.11 16.03 -10.68
C VAL A 462 9.68 16.11 -10.14
N ILE A 463 9.53 16.58 -8.91
CA ILE A 463 8.23 16.65 -8.24
C ILE A 463 7.43 17.89 -8.66
N ARG A 464 6.13 17.71 -8.91
CA ARG A 464 5.16 18.80 -9.19
C ARG A 464 3.72 18.39 -8.95
N TRP A 465 2.82 19.37 -9.01
CA TRP A 465 1.39 19.12 -9.14
C TRP A 465 1.07 18.58 -10.53
N THR A 466 0.45 17.40 -10.59
CA THR A 466 0.18 16.66 -11.82
C THR A 466 -1.29 16.27 -11.89
N THR A 467 -1.93 16.54 -13.03
CA THR A 467 -3.31 16.10 -13.30
C THR A 467 -3.31 14.67 -13.84
N VAL A 468 -4.32 13.88 -13.46
CA VAL A 468 -4.50 12.49 -13.90
C VAL A 468 -5.87 12.33 -14.52
N ASN A 469 -5.94 11.61 -15.65
CA ASN A 469 -7.20 11.16 -16.22
C ASN A 469 -7.56 9.78 -15.65
N ALA A 470 -8.53 9.72 -14.75
CA ALA A 470 -8.90 8.49 -14.04
C ALA A 470 -9.53 7.39 -14.93
N ASP A 471 -9.95 7.72 -16.15
CA ASP A 471 -10.47 6.73 -17.11
C ASP A 471 -9.34 6.08 -17.93
N GLU A 472 -8.18 6.73 -18.01
CA GLU A 472 -7.02 6.27 -18.80
C GLU A 472 -5.81 5.89 -17.93
N GLN A 473 -5.82 6.22 -16.64
CA GLN A 473 -4.69 6.06 -15.73
C GLN A 473 -5.14 5.59 -14.36
N ASN A 474 -4.44 4.58 -13.83
CA ASN A 474 -4.63 4.08 -12.48
C ASN A 474 -3.43 4.44 -11.58
N VAL A 475 -3.58 5.47 -10.75
CA VAL A 475 -2.51 5.91 -9.83
C VAL A 475 -2.15 4.88 -8.75
N ALA A 476 -3.00 3.88 -8.50
CA ALA A 476 -2.65 2.76 -7.62
C ALA A 476 -1.51 1.92 -8.18
N HIS A 477 -1.33 1.89 -9.50
CA HIS A 477 -0.23 1.19 -10.15
C HIS A 477 1.01 2.06 -10.34
N MET A 478 0.95 3.36 -10.04
CA MET A 478 2.03 4.31 -10.35
C MET A 478 2.77 4.76 -9.07
N PRO A 479 3.91 4.15 -8.72
CA PRO A 479 4.61 4.46 -7.47
C PRO A 479 5.12 5.91 -7.38
N ALA A 480 5.42 6.59 -8.50
CA ALA A 480 5.75 8.02 -8.50
C ALA A 480 4.66 8.95 -7.97
N TYR A 481 3.40 8.49 -7.86
CA TYR A 481 2.27 9.24 -7.31
C TYR A 481 2.00 8.91 -5.83
N GLN A 482 2.77 7.98 -5.27
CA GLN A 482 2.58 7.46 -3.92
C GLN A 482 3.69 7.96 -3.00
N TRP A 483 3.32 8.32 -1.77
CA TRP A 483 4.23 8.82 -0.77
C TRP A 483 4.17 7.93 0.47
N VAL A 484 5.33 7.44 0.89
CA VAL A 484 5.49 6.80 2.20
C VAL A 484 5.52 7.93 3.23
N VAL A 485 4.49 7.99 4.08
CA VAL A 485 4.31 9.04 5.08
C VAL A 485 4.51 8.43 6.46
N LEU A 486 5.45 8.99 7.21
CA LEU A 486 5.83 8.54 8.53
C LEU A 486 5.83 9.72 9.49
N LYS A 487 5.17 9.56 10.64
CA LYS A 487 5.31 10.50 11.76
C LYS A 487 6.78 10.65 12.15
N THR A 488 7.23 11.89 12.32
CA THR A 488 8.54 12.24 12.88
C THR A 488 8.68 11.70 14.29
N ASN A 489 7.61 11.81 15.10
CA ASN A 489 7.45 11.14 16.38
C ASN A 489 6.53 9.91 16.23
N ALA A 490 7.12 8.72 16.09
CA ALA A 490 6.39 7.46 15.98
C ALA A 490 5.55 7.09 17.23
N LYS A 491 5.73 7.80 18.35
CA LYS A 491 4.99 7.58 19.61
C LYS A 491 3.92 8.63 19.89
N ASP A 492 3.68 9.56 18.97
CA ASP A 492 2.65 10.58 19.09
C ASP A 492 1.26 9.98 19.30
N GLN A 493 0.73 10.14 20.51
CA GLN A 493 -0.59 9.66 20.92
C GLN A 493 -1.68 10.69 20.68
N ASN A 494 -1.30 11.96 20.57
CA ASN A 494 -2.23 13.08 20.47
C ASN A 494 -2.59 13.43 19.01
N ASN A 495 -1.94 12.76 18.04
CA ASN A 495 -2.12 12.95 16.60
C ASN A 495 -1.71 14.35 16.11
N LEU A 496 -0.54 14.81 16.55
CA LEU A 496 -0.01 16.16 16.33
C LEU A 496 1.42 16.20 15.80
N SER A 497 2.07 15.04 15.67
CA SER A 497 3.41 14.92 15.09
C SER A 497 3.44 15.50 13.68
N SER A 498 4.52 16.16 13.31
CA SER A 498 4.81 16.36 11.88
C SER A 498 4.99 15.00 11.19
N VAL A 499 4.88 15.00 9.87
CA VAL A 499 5.10 13.78 9.06
C VAL A 499 6.16 14.03 8.01
N THR A 500 7.06 13.07 7.84
CA THR A 500 7.97 13.02 6.70
C THR A 500 7.29 12.24 5.59
N ALA A 501 7.13 12.84 4.43
CA ALA A 501 6.66 12.17 3.22
C ALA A 501 7.86 11.96 2.28
N THR A 502 8.09 10.72 1.87
CA THR A 502 9.10 10.35 0.87
C THR A 502 8.40 9.68 -0.31
N ASN A 503 8.74 10.06 -1.54
CA ASN A 503 8.13 9.46 -2.72
C ASN A 503 8.48 7.97 -2.81
N ARG A 504 7.53 7.13 -3.23
CA ARG A 504 7.72 5.68 -3.25
C ARG A 504 8.66 5.22 -4.38
N GLU A 505 8.75 5.97 -5.48
CA GLU A 505 9.66 5.68 -6.61
C GLU A 505 11.00 6.43 -6.54
N PHE A 506 11.04 7.59 -5.90
CA PHE A 506 12.22 8.45 -5.78
C PHE A 506 12.53 8.70 -4.30
N ASP A 507 13.44 7.92 -3.71
CA ASP A 507 13.74 7.95 -2.26
C ASP A 507 14.43 9.24 -1.80
N ASP A 508 15.07 9.93 -2.74
CA ASP A 508 15.69 11.22 -2.56
C ASP A 508 14.66 12.35 -2.47
N ALA A 509 13.46 12.18 -3.06
CA ALA A 509 12.34 13.12 -3.05
C ALA A 509 11.54 13.06 -1.74
N LYS A 510 11.82 13.98 -0.81
CA LYS A 510 11.18 14.01 0.52
C LYS A 510 10.98 15.40 1.09
N GLY A 511 9.99 15.54 1.98
CA GLY A 511 9.76 16.75 2.77
C GLY A 511 9.03 16.48 4.07
N THR A 512 9.15 17.42 5.02
CA THR A 512 8.50 17.35 6.33
C THR A 512 7.31 18.29 6.39
N PHE A 513 6.13 17.74 6.64
CA PHE A 513 4.86 18.47 6.69
C PHE A 513 4.40 18.63 8.14
N SER A 514 4.16 19.87 8.54
CA SER A 514 3.46 20.21 9.78
C SER A 514 2.02 20.57 9.44
N LEU A 515 1.10 19.71 9.86
CA LEU A 515 -0.27 19.71 9.35
C LEU A 515 -1.22 20.40 10.33
N TYR A 516 -2.19 21.11 9.77
CA TYR A 516 -3.21 21.86 10.49
C TYR A 516 -4.58 21.64 9.86
N LYS A 517 -5.61 21.47 10.70
CA LYS A 517 -7.00 21.35 10.29
C LYS A 517 -7.49 22.67 9.71
N ASN A 518 -8.14 22.60 8.55
CA ASN A 518 -8.92 23.70 8.02
C ASN A 518 -10.33 23.70 8.69
N ALA A 519 -11.08 24.79 8.57
CA ALA A 519 -12.49 24.84 8.94
C ALA A 519 -13.32 23.81 8.13
N ASP A 520 -12.92 23.57 6.87
CA ASP A 520 -13.43 22.48 6.04
C ASP A 520 -12.77 21.15 6.43
N THR A 521 -13.56 20.18 6.92
CA THR A 521 -13.03 18.92 7.49
C THR A 521 -12.36 17.98 6.48
N GLU A 522 -12.46 18.27 5.17
CA GLU A 522 -11.87 17.46 4.10
C GLU A 522 -10.38 17.80 3.84
N TYR A 523 -9.96 19.03 4.15
CA TYR A 523 -8.62 19.53 3.82
C TYR A 523 -7.80 19.83 5.07
N ILE A 524 -6.49 19.60 4.96
CA ILE A 524 -5.49 20.03 5.92
C ILE A 524 -4.50 20.97 5.22
N TYR A 525 -3.80 21.81 5.97
CA TYR A 525 -2.84 22.74 5.39
C TYR A 525 -1.52 22.76 6.16
N THR A 526 -0.48 23.29 5.53
CA THR A 526 0.81 23.60 6.18
C THR A 526 0.91 25.09 6.48
N LYS A 527 1.44 25.50 7.63
CA LYS A 527 1.64 26.93 7.96
C LYS A 527 2.86 27.56 7.29
N SER A 528 3.84 26.73 6.94
CA SER A 528 5.12 27.15 6.36
C SER A 528 5.30 26.46 5.02
N ASP A 529 6.20 27.02 4.21
CA ASP A 529 6.63 26.38 2.97
C ASP A 529 7.27 25.02 3.28
N VAL A 530 6.87 23.99 2.54
CA VAL A 530 7.45 22.65 2.61
C VAL A 530 8.26 22.42 1.35
N ASP A 531 9.57 22.34 1.55
CA ASP A 531 10.52 22.09 0.49
C ASP A 531 10.69 20.59 0.29
N LEU A 532 10.43 20.12 -0.92
CA LEU A 532 10.74 18.76 -1.35
C LEU A 532 12.15 18.78 -1.93
N THR A 533 13.09 18.28 -1.13
CA THR A 533 14.47 18.10 -1.58
C THR A 533 14.57 16.85 -2.43
N GLN A 534 15.31 16.92 -3.53
CA GLN A 534 15.82 15.79 -4.32
C GLN A 534 17.34 15.86 -4.31
N GLY A 535 17.99 14.72 -4.08
CA GLY A 535 19.42 14.64 -3.84
C GLY A 535 20.19 14.72 -5.15
N GLY A 536 21.19 15.61 -5.22
CA GLY A 536 22.18 15.58 -6.32
C GLY A 536 22.23 16.79 -7.24
N GLY A 537 22.14 18.03 -6.73
CA GLY A 537 22.68 19.24 -7.38
C GLY A 537 22.11 19.70 -8.74
N THR A 538 21.36 18.88 -9.46
CA THR A 538 20.85 19.15 -10.83
C THR A 538 19.32 19.17 -10.92
N HIS A 539 18.60 18.72 -9.90
CA HIS A 539 17.12 18.66 -9.89
C HIS A 539 16.52 19.94 -9.28
N GLU A 540 15.42 20.41 -9.88
CA GLU A 540 14.70 21.60 -9.40
C GLU A 540 13.97 21.30 -8.08
N LYS A 541 14.25 22.12 -7.07
CA LYS A 541 13.55 22.09 -5.77
C LYS A 541 12.07 22.45 -5.98
N PHE A 542 11.15 21.60 -5.49
CA PHE A 542 9.72 21.91 -5.48
C PHE A 542 9.26 22.34 -4.09
N THR A 543 8.49 23.43 -4.02
CA THR A 543 7.98 23.97 -2.75
C THR A 543 6.46 23.90 -2.73
N VAL A 544 5.92 23.20 -1.73
CA VAL A 544 4.50 23.31 -1.36
C VAL A 544 4.35 24.56 -0.49
N ASN A 545 3.71 25.59 -1.04
CA ASN A 545 3.59 26.88 -0.37
C ASN A 545 2.81 26.79 0.95
N ALA A 546 3.14 27.67 1.89
CA ALA A 546 2.36 27.92 3.09
C ALA A 546 0.88 28.15 2.77
N LYS A 547 0.00 27.62 3.64
CA LYS A 547 -1.46 27.65 3.57
C LYS A 547 -2.06 26.91 2.36
N SER A 548 -1.30 26.03 1.70
CA SER A 548 -1.84 25.13 0.68
C SER A 548 -2.83 24.15 1.30
N ASP A 549 -4.03 24.05 0.73
CA ASP A 549 -5.02 23.02 1.05
C ASP A 549 -4.60 21.68 0.43
N LEU A 550 -4.42 20.67 1.29
CA LEU A 550 -3.91 19.34 0.98
C LEU A 550 -4.89 18.26 1.42
N ARG A 551 -4.90 17.14 0.68
CA ARG A 551 -5.57 15.89 1.04
C ARG A 551 -4.57 14.75 1.02
N PHE A 552 -4.61 13.94 2.07
CA PHE A 552 -3.85 12.69 2.17
C PHE A 552 -4.85 11.55 2.03
N VAL A 553 -4.78 10.82 0.92
CA VAL A 553 -5.69 9.70 0.62
C VAL A 553 -4.89 8.41 0.65
N GLU A 554 -5.28 7.45 1.49
CA GLU A 554 -4.57 6.18 1.63
C GLU A 554 -4.55 5.42 0.30
N VAL A 555 -3.38 4.84 -0.02
CA VAL A 555 -3.19 3.95 -1.17
C VAL A 555 -3.77 2.57 -0.85
N PRO A 556 -4.43 1.88 -1.80
CA PRO A 556 -4.96 0.54 -1.57
C PRO A 556 -3.89 -0.47 -1.11
N ALA A 557 -4.28 -1.38 -0.21
CA ALA A 557 -3.36 -2.30 0.45
C ALA A 557 -2.66 -3.27 -0.53
N GLU A 558 -3.35 -3.67 -1.59
CA GLU A 558 -2.84 -4.47 -2.69
C GLU A 558 -1.63 -3.80 -3.35
N ALA A 559 -1.72 -2.51 -3.69
CA ALA A 559 -0.63 -1.74 -4.26
C ALA A 559 0.53 -1.55 -3.28
N VAL A 560 0.24 -1.34 -1.99
CA VAL A 560 1.28 -1.26 -0.94
C VAL A 560 2.06 -2.57 -0.80
N SER A 561 1.39 -3.70 -1.00
CA SER A 561 1.94 -5.05 -0.86
C SER A 561 2.53 -5.66 -2.13
N ASP A 562 2.40 -4.98 -3.26
CA ASP A 562 3.00 -5.39 -4.52
C ASP A 562 4.46 -4.91 -4.61
N SER A 563 5.38 -5.86 -4.79
CA SER A 563 6.81 -5.59 -4.96
C SER A 563 7.20 -5.30 -6.42
N LEU A 564 6.31 -5.55 -7.38
CA LEU A 564 6.55 -5.39 -8.82
C LEU A 564 5.78 -4.21 -9.41
N LEU A 565 5.20 -3.37 -8.55
CA LEU A 565 4.30 -2.28 -8.90
C LEU A 565 4.91 -1.29 -9.90
N GLY A 566 4.13 -0.91 -10.91
CA GLY A 566 4.42 0.18 -11.85
C GLY A 566 5.29 -0.19 -13.05
N TYR A 567 5.74 -1.43 -13.15
CA TYR A 567 6.54 -1.91 -14.27
C TYR A 567 6.03 -3.27 -14.75
N LYS A 568 6.09 -3.53 -16.06
CA LYS A 568 5.80 -4.86 -16.60
C LYS A 568 6.83 -5.84 -16.05
N ASN A 569 6.35 -6.92 -15.44
CA ASN A 569 7.17 -8.03 -15.00
C ASN A 569 6.73 -9.29 -15.74
N LEU A 570 7.67 -9.90 -16.46
CA LEU A 570 7.56 -11.18 -17.14
C LEU A 570 8.46 -12.18 -16.43
N THR A 571 7.90 -13.30 -16.01
CA THR A 571 8.60 -14.41 -15.37
C THR A 571 9.54 -15.12 -16.37
N ASN A 572 10.54 -15.83 -15.86
CA ASN A 572 11.44 -16.60 -16.73
C ASN A 572 10.71 -17.63 -17.58
N ASP A 573 9.63 -18.24 -17.06
CA ASP A 573 8.82 -19.20 -17.80
C ASP A 573 8.04 -18.53 -18.92
N GLU A 574 7.49 -17.33 -18.68
CA GLU A 574 6.84 -16.51 -19.71
C GLU A 574 7.81 -16.04 -20.81
N LEU A 575 9.13 -16.09 -20.61
CA LEU A 575 10.13 -15.62 -21.59
C LEU A 575 10.74 -16.74 -22.44
N LYS A 576 10.64 -18.02 -22.04
CA LYS A 576 11.37 -19.15 -22.69
C LYS A 576 11.15 -19.26 -24.20
N VAL A 577 9.96 -18.92 -24.70
CA VAL A 577 9.57 -19.07 -26.12
C VAL A 577 8.63 -17.96 -26.60
N ASN A 578 7.99 -17.23 -25.67
CA ASN A 578 6.97 -16.26 -26.05
C ASN A 578 7.60 -15.11 -26.82
N LYS A 579 7.05 -14.90 -28.01
CA LYS A 579 7.15 -13.63 -28.68
C LYS A 579 6.04 -12.73 -28.15
N TYR A 580 6.29 -11.44 -28.12
CA TYR A 580 5.36 -10.45 -27.63
C TYR A 580 5.02 -9.48 -28.76
N THR A 581 3.76 -9.07 -28.79
CA THR A 581 3.31 -7.95 -29.61
C THR A 581 3.25 -6.70 -28.75
N PHE A 582 3.45 -5.54 -29.38
CA PHE A 582 3.42 -4.24 -28.71
C PHE A 582 2.28 -3.42 -29.30
N ASN A 583 1.11 -3.47 -28.68
CA ASN A 583 -0.09 -2.77 -29.11
C ASN A 583 -0.05 -1.33 -28.64
N TYR A 584 -0.03 -0.37 -29.55
CA TYR A 584 0.00 1.04 -29.23
C TYR A 584 -1.36 1.50 -28.72
N TRP A 585 -1.37 2.22 -27.60
CA TRP A 585 -2.57 2.92 -27.15
C TRP A 585 -2.91 4.06 -28.12
N HIS A 586 -3.87 3.81 -29.01
CA HIS A 586 -4.35 4.78 -29.98
C HIS A 586 -5.84 5.10 -29.75
N PRO A 587 -6.24 6.38 -29.64
CA PRO A 587 -7.61 6.76 -29.23
C PRO A 587 -8.75 6.26 -30.13
N TYR A 588 -8.44 5.93 -31.40
CA TYR A 588 -9.45 5.60 -32.41
C TYR A 588 -9.26 4.22 -33.07
N ALA A 589 -8.24 3.46 -32.67
CA ALA A 589 -7.89 2.22 -33.35
C ALA A 589 -7.20 1.24 -32.39
N THR A 590 -7.64 -0.02 -32.39
CA THR A 590 -7.07 -1.07 -31.53
C THR A 590 -6.09 -1.98 -32.28
N ASP A 591 -6.03 -1.88 -33.61
CA ASP A 591 -5.23 -2.72 -34.50
C ASP A 591 -3.82 -2.16 -34.77
N LYS A 592 -3.35 -1.23 -33.93
CA LYS A 592 -2.08 -0.52 -34.13
C LYS A 592 -0.98 -1.18 -33.30
N TYR A 593 -0.02 -1.82 -33.97
CA TYR A 593 1.05 -2.57 -33.33
C TYR A 593 2.41 -2.14 -33.89
N ILE A 594 3.46 -2.26 -33.07
CA ILE A 594 4.82 -2.14 -33.57
C ILE A 594 5.08 -3.26 -34.58
N ALA A 595 5.46 -2.89 -35.80
CA ALA A 595 5.78 -3.80 -36.87
C ALA A 595 6.99 -3.34 -37.67
N LYS A 596 7.80 -4.29 -38.13
CA LYS A 596 8.87 -3.99 -39.09
C LYS A 596 8.24 -3.66 -40.45
N SER A 597 8.62 -2.51 -41.01
CA SER A 597 8.23 -2.10 -42.36
C SER A 597 8.57 -3.17 -43.40
N SER A 598 7.67 -3.36 -44.37
CA SER A 598 7.91 -4.20 -45.54
C SER A 598 8.85 -3.56 -46.56
N LYS A 599 9.02 -2.23 -46.50
CA LYS A 599 9.83 -1.44 -47.45
C LYS A 599 11.30 -1.33 -47.03
N ASP A 600 11.57 -1.31 -45.72
CA ASP A 600 12.89 -1.10 -45.16
C ASP A 600 13.06 -1.76 -43.78
N SER A 601 14.11 -1.42 -43.05
CA SER A 601 14.41 -1.96 -41.71
C SER A 601 13.71 -1.23 -40.56
N THR A 602 12.97 -0.15 -40.82
CA THR A 602 12.38 0.69 -39.76
C THR A 602 11.18 0.03 -39.10
N LEU A 603 10.97 0.36 -37.82
CA LEU A 603 9.78 -0.03 -37.07
C LEU A 603 8.72 1.07 -37.19
N THR A 604 7.50 0.65 -37.48
CA THR A 604 6.33 1.51 -37.68
C THR A 604 5.15 1.01 -36.87
N VAL A 605 4.13 1.84 -36.68
CA VAL A 605 2.89 1.50 -35.95
C VAL A 605 1.64 1.68 -36.85
N ASN A 606 1.84 1.69 -38.17
CA ASN A 606 0.77 1.97 -39.13
C ASN A 606 0.02 0.69 -39.55
N VAL A 607 0.73 -0.29 -40.12
CA VAL A 607 0.16 -1.51 -40.71
C VAL A 607 0.98 -2.74 -40.34
N GLY A 608 0.29 -3.81 -39.94
CA GLY A 608 0.86 -5.11 -39.63
C GLY A 608 1.18 -5.29 -38.14
N VAL A 609 1.66 -6.49 -37.80
CA VAL A 609 2.06 -6.88 -36.45
C VAL A 609 3.39 -7.62 -36.56
N SER A 610 4.36 -7.30 -35.70
CA SER A 610 5.56 -8.11 -35.53
C SER A 610 5.60 -8.69 -34.13
N ALA A 611 5.97 -9.97 -34.04
CA ALA A 611 6.13 -10.67 -32.78
C ALA A 611 7.62 -10.68 -32.40
N PHE A 612 7.96 -10.04 -31.29
CA PHE A 612 9.33 -9.84 -30.84
C PHE A 612 9.69 -10.79 -29.71
N ASN A 613 10.89 -11.36 -29.75
CA ASN A 613 11.45 -12.06 -28.59
C ASN A 613 11.81 -11.02 -27.52
N VAL A 614 11.34 -11.25 -26.30
CA VAL A 614 11.69 -10.44 -25.13
C VAL A 614 12.48 -11.34 -24.19
N ASP A 615 13.65 -10.88 -23.77
CA ASP A 615 14.52 -11.57 -22.80
C ASP A 615 14.82 -10.62 -21.64
N THR A 616 15.01 -11.16 -20.44
CA THR A 616 15.57 -10.35 -19.35
C THR A 616 17.03 -10.01 -19.64
N ALA A 617 17.40 -8.74 -19.47
CA ALA A 617 18.79 -8.31 -19.62
C ALA A 617 19.68 -9.03 -18.58
N LYS A 618 20.88 -9.43 -19.00
CA LYS A 618 21.88 -10.03 -18.11
C LYS A 618 22.78 -8.94 -17.54
N ARG A 619 23.22 -9.14 -16.30
CA ARG A 619 24.15 -8.23 -15.62
C ARG A 619 25.58 -8.30 -16.15
N SER A 620 25.93 -9.37 -16.85
CA SER A 620 27.13 -9.42 -17.70
C SER A 620 27.01 -10.55 -18.71
N ALA A 621 27.86 -10.54 -19.74
CA ALA A 621 27.86 -11.56 -20.78
C ALA A 621 28.10 -12.99 -20.25
N ASN A 622 28.77 -13.10 -19.10
CA ASN A 622 29.14 -14.37 -18.45
C ASN A 622 28.28 -14.70 -17.22
N SER A 623 27.29 -13.87 -16.88
CA SER A 623 26.49 -14.04 -15.67
C SER A 623 25.18 -14.80 -15.95
N SER A 624 24.84 -15.71 -15.04
CA SER A 624 23.49 -16.30 -14.93
C SER A 624 22.51 -15.39 -14.17
N VAL A 625 22.97 -14.22 -13.71
CA VAL A 625 22.19 -13.25 -12.92
C VAL A 625 21.54 -12.23 -13.85
N TYR A 626 20.24 -12.05 -13.64
CA TYR A 626 19.37 -11.16 -14.40
C TYR A 626 19.34 -9.74 -13.79
N ALA A 627 19.12 -8.74 -14.64
CA ALA A 627 19.01 -7.33 -14.29
C ALA A 627 17.63 -7.01 -13.68
N VAL A 628 17.41 -7.50 -12.46
CA VAL A 628 16.29 -7.12 -11.59
C VAL A 628 16.82 -6.10 -10.58
N GLU A 629 16.30 -4.88 -10.63
CA GLU A 629 16.81 -3.74 -9.89
C GLU A 629 15.89 -3.35 -8.74
N LYS A 630 16.46 -3.17 -7.55
CA LYS A 630 15.79 -2.51 -6.44
C LYS A 630 15.71 -1.02 -6.74
N PHE A 631 14.56 -0.40 -6.51
CA PHE A 631 14.40 1.04 -6.71
C PHE A 631 13.42 1.66 -5.72
N GLY A 632 13.41 2.99 -5.67
CA GLY A 632 12.51 3.78 -4.84
C GLY A 632 12.79 3.67 -3.35
N PHE A 633 11.78 4.03 -2.56
CA PHE A 633 11.88 4.10 -1.09
C PHE A 633 12.49 2.83 -0.51
N LYS A 634 13.61 2.99 0.20
CA LYS A 634 14.32 1.87 0.84
C LYS A 634 13.49 1.32 1.99
N VAL A 635 12.99 0.10 1.84
CA VAL A 635 12.18 -0.57 2.87
C VAL A 635 13.07 -1.34 3.83
N GLU A 636 12.99 -0.97 5.11
CA GLU A 636 13.68 -1.63 6.21
C GLU A 636 12.68 -2.18 7.23
N LYS A 637 13.15 -3.00 8.17
CA LYS A 637 12.29 -3.68 9.15
C LYS A 637 11.44 -2.70 9.97
N GLU A 638 12.04 -1.58 10.39
CA GLU A 638 11.35 -0.51 11.12
C GLU A 638 10.18 0.11 10.34
N HIS A 639 10.31 0.21 9.01
CA HIS A 639 9.25 0.71 8.14
C HIS A 639 8.09 -0.27 8.05
N GLN A 640 8.40 -1.57 7.96
CA GLN A 640 7.39 -2.63 7.89
C GLN A 640 6.63 -2.82 9.21
N ASP A 641 7.29 -2.55 10.34
CA ASP A 641 6.65 -2.58 11.66
C ASP A 641 5.66 -1.42 11.84
N ARG A 642 5.88 -0.30 11.13
CA ARG A 642 5.01 0.88 11.12
C ARG A 642 3.91 0.80 10.05
N ILE A 643 4.23 0.28 8.87
CA ILE A 643 3.32 0.17 7.72
C ILE A 643 3.20 -1.30 7.32
N LYS A 644 2.11 -1.94 7.75
CA LYS A 644 1.85 -3.35 7.47
C LYS A 644 1.75 -3.59 5.95
N GLY A 645 2.52 -4.56 5.45
CA GLY A 645 2.47 -4.98 4.05
C GLY A 645 3.40 -4.22 3.11
N LEU A 646 4.06 -3.14 3.56
CA LEU A 646 4.99 -2.38 2.72
C LEU A 646 6.15 -3.26 2.19
N LYS A 647 6.28 -3.34 0.86
CA LYS A 647 7.36 -4.09 0.20
C LYS A 647 8.31 -3.18 -0.58
N GLN A 648 9.58 -3.61 -0.62
CA GLN A 648 10.60 -3.05 -1.52
C GLN A 648 10.18 -3.27 -2.98
N LEU A 649 10.29 -2.24 -3.80
CA LEU A 649 9.97 -2.30 -5.22
C LEU A 649 11.14 -2.82 -6.06
N TYR A 650 10.80 -3.57 -7.10
CA TYR A 650 11.72 -4.15 -8.07
C TYR A 650 11.25 -3.91 -9.50
N ARG A 651 12.17 -3.59 -10.40
CA ARG A 651 11.91 -3.45 -11.85
C ARG A 651 12.90 -4.28 -12.65
N THR A 652 12.47 -4.78 -13.80
CA THR A 652 13.27 -5.66 -14.64
C THR A 652 13.61 -4.97 -15.96
N ALA A 653 14.87 -5.02 -16.37
CA ALA A 653 15.31 -4.53 -17.67
C ALA A 653 15.18 -5.62 -18.74
N TYR A 654 14.63 -5.28 -19.90
CA TYR A 654 14.34 -6.22 -20.98
C TYR A 654 15.11 -5.90 -22.27
N VAL A 655 15.57 -6.94 -22.96
CA VAL A 655 16.12 -6.88 -24.32
C VAL A 655 15.04 -7.34 -25.30
N VAL A 656 14.80 -6.55 -26.33
CA VAL A 656 13.82 -6.85 -27.38
C VAL A 656 14.56 -7.20 -28.67
N LYS A 657 14.17 -8.30 -29.31
CA LYS A 657 14.77 -8.80 -30.55
C LYS A 657 13.70 -9.21 -31.55
N LEU A 658 13.99 -9.06 -32.84
CA LEU A 658 13.19 -9.64 -33.91
C LEU A 658 14.05 -10.65 -34.68
N ASN A 659 13.59 -11.90 -34.76
CA ASN A 659 14.31 -13.00 -35.42
C ASN A 659 15.77 -13.14 -34.93
N GLY A 660 15.98 -13.02 -33.61
CA GLY A 660 17.30 -13.10 -32.99
C GLY A 660 18.18 -11.85 -33.13
N ILE A 661 17.72 -10.81 -33.84
CA ILE A 661 18.45 -9.56 -34.04
C ILE A 661 17.93 -8.48 -33.09
N GLY A 662 18.82 -7.85 -32.32
CA GLY A 662 18.49 -6.74 -31.43
C GLY A 662 18.10 -5.46 -32.16
N LEU A 663 17.32 -4.61 -31.50
CA LEU A 663 16.90 -3.32 -32.06
C LEU A 663 18.08 -2.32 -32.13
N ALA A 664 17.99 -1.37 -33.06
CA ALA A 664 18.90 -0.23 -33.17
C ALA A 664 18.11 1.07 -33.35
N ILE A 665 18.80 2.20 -33.19
CA ILE A 665 18.29 3.54 -33.52
C ILE A 665 19.18 4.11 -34.62
N ASN A 666 18.60 4.52 -35.74
CA ASN A 666 19.34 5.12 -36.85
C ASN A 666 19.63 6.62 -36.63
N LYS A 667 20.39 7.24 -37.55
CA LYS A 667 20.72 8.68 -37.53
C LYS A 667 19.52 9.65 -37.57
N GLU A 668 18.31 9.17 -37.87
CA GLU A 668 17.06 9.96 -37.88
C GLU A 668 16.21 9.68 -36.62
N ASP A 669 16.84 9.11 -35.59
CA ASP A 669 16.23 8.70 -34.33
C ASP A 669 15.09 7.69 -34.49
N LYS A 670 15.07 6.91 -35.58
CA LYS A 670 14.05 5.87 -35.82
C LYS A 670 14.55 4.52 -35.31
N PHE A 671 13.68 3.80 -34.62
CA PHE A 671 13.93 2.41 -34.27
C PHE A 671 13.92 1.53 -35.52
N ASN A 672 14.89 0.63 -35.65
CA ASN A 672 15.03 -0.27 -36.78
C ASN A 672 15.60 -1.65 -36.36
N VAL A 673 15.43 -2.63 -37.24
CA VAL A 673 16.02 -3.97 -37.10
C VAL A 673 17.16 -4.11 -38.12
N PRO A 674 18.44 -4.11 -37.69
CA PRO A 674 19.58 -4.21 -38.60
C PRO A 674 19.64 -5.57 -39.31
N THR A 675 20.45 -5.68 -40.37
CA THR A 675 20.57 -6.91 -41.17
C THR A 675 21.48 -7.98 -40.54
N HIS A 676 22.38 -7.58 -39.65
CA HIS A 676 23.29 -8.47 -38.94
C HIS A 676 23.36 -8.08 -37.47
N ASN A 677 23.62 -9.06 -36.60
CA ASN A 677 23.84 -8.87 -35.16
C ASN A 677 25.21 -8.21 -34.84
N ASP A 678 25.86 -7.58 -35.83
CA ASP A 678 27.19 -7.00 -35.65
C ASP A 678 27.02 -5.66 -34.94
N TYR A 679 27.20 -5.68 -33.61
CA TYR A 679 27.16 -4.57 -32.65
C TYR A 679 28.11 -3.39 -32.96
N ARG A 680 28.71 -3.36 -34.15
CA ARG A 680 29.60 -2.28 -34.56
C ARG A 680 28.75 -1.05 -34.79
N THR A 681 29.04 -0.02 -34.01
CA THR A 681 28.78 1.38 -34.34
C THR A 681 29.46 1.70 -35.67
N THR A 682 28.87 1.23 -36.76
CA THR A 682 28.99 1.92 -38.04
C THR A 682 28.40 3.30 -37.80
N GLY A 683 28.93 4.37 -38.39
CA GLY A 683 28.47 5.74 -38.13
C GLY A 683 26.99 6.03 -38.47
N GLU A 684 26.18 5.00 -38.75
CA GLU A 684 24.79 5.05 -39.21
C GLU A 684 23.76 4.56 -38.17
N ASN A 685 24.12 3.69 -37.22
CA ASN A 685 23.20 3.12 -36.21
C ASN A 685 23.81 3.10 -34.79
N LYS A 686 23.01 3.47 -33.79
CA LYS A 686 23.28 3.32 -32.36
C LYS A 686 22.61 2.05 -31.83
N VAL A 687 23.35 1.23 -31.09
CA VAL A 687 22.79 0.05 -30.41
C VAL A 687 21.83 0.50 -29.31
N VAL A 688 20.68 -0.15 -29.23
CA VAL A 688 19.67 0.09 -28.21
C VAL A 688 20.09 -0.58 -26.90
N THR A 689 20.05 0.16 -25.80
CA THR A 689 20.20 -0.40 -24.44
C THR A 689 18.93 -1.14 -24.05
N PRO A 690 18.97 -2.05 -23.05
CA PRO A 690 17.75 -2.64 -22.50
C PRO A 690 16.71 -1.59 -22.11
N PHE A 691 15.46 -2.01 -21.97
CA PHE A 691 14.34 -1.13 -21.66
C PHE A 691 13.73 -1.44 -20.30
N PHE A 692 13.22 -0.41 -19.63
CA PHE A 692 12.18 -0.57 -18.62
C PHE A 692 10.81 -0.30 -19.26
N PHE A 693 9.84 -1.17 -18.97
CA PHE A 693 8.46 -0.98 -19.38
C PHE A 693 7.66 -0.42 -18.20
N LYS A 694 7.55 0.90 -18.13
CA LYS A 694 6.90 1.61 -17.01
C LYS A 694 5.43 1.87 -17.33
N GLU A 695 4.54 1.48 -16.44
CA GLU A 695 3.10 1.68 -16.65
C GLU A 695 2.75 3.16 -16.73
N ASN A 696 1.97 3.54 -17.75
CA ASN A 696 1.54 4.91 -17.97
C ASN A 696 0.00 5.03 -18.03
N ASN A 697 -0.67 3.97 -18.48
CA ASN A 697 -2.12 3.93 -18.64
C ASN A 697 -2.68 2.58 -18.20
N GLU A 698 -3.91 2.60 -17.71
CA GLU A 698 -4.77 1.44 -17.57
C GLU A 698 -6.15 1.84 -18.06
N ILE A 699 -6.65 1.16 -19.10
CA ILE A 699 -7.95 1.47 -19.67
C ILE A 699 -9.02 0.78 -18.84
N LYS A 700 -9.79 1.58 -18.12
CA LYS A 700 -10.72 1.14 -17.08
C LYS A 700 -11.77 0.15 -17.60
N GLU A 701 -12.22 0.29 -18.84
CA GLU A 701 -13.22 -0.60 -19.44
C GLU A 701 -12.69 -2.02 -19.67
N THR A 702 -11.39 -2.15 -19.99
CA THR A 702 -10.77 -3.44 -20.33
C THR A 702 -9.83 -3.96 -19.26
N GLY A 703 -9.45 -3.14 -18.27
CA GLY A 703 -8.39 -3.42 -17.29
C GLY A 703 -7.01 -3.58 -17.93
N LYS A 704 -6.81 -3.06 -19.15
CA LYS A 704 -5.60 -3.31 -19.95
C LYS A 704 -4.55 -2.26 -19.62
N CYS A 705 -3.40 -2.69 -19.11
CA CYS A 705 -2.26 -1.83 -18.81
C CYS A 705 -1.39 -1.58 -20.05
N TYR A 706 -1.00 -0.33 -20.24
CA TYR A 706 -0.07 0.10 -21.29
C TYR A 706 1.17 0.73 -20.68
N TYR A 707 2.32 0.38 -21.24
CA TYR A 707 3.64 0.69 -20.71
C TYR A 707 4.42 1.61 -21.65
N ALA A 708 4.97 2.68 -21.10
CA ALA A 708 6.01 3.46 -21.74
C ALA A 708 7.29 2.63 -21.86
N ILE A 709 7.93 2.68 -23.03
CA ILE A 709 9.20 2.00 -23.27
C ILE A 709 10.32 3.01 -23.01
N LEU A 710 10.99 2.87 -21.86
CA LEU A 710 12.02 3.79 -21.40
C LEU A 710 13.40 3.21 -21.68
N SER A 711 14.26 4.00 -22.33
CA SER A 711 15.66 3.63 -22.53
C SER A 711 16.39 3.59 -21.19
N THR A 712 17.40 2.72 -21.10
CA THR A 712 18.22 2.62 -19.89
C THR A 712 19.62 3.18 -20.09
N GLU A 713 20.21 3.62 -19.00
CA GLU A 713 21.65 3.84 -18.88
C GLU A 713 22.27 2.72 -18.05
N LYS A 714 23.52 2.40 -18.37
CA LYS A 714 24.29 1.39 -17.65
C LYS A 714 25.20 2.07 -16.64
N ASP A 715 25.20 1.59 -15.42
CA ASP A 715 26.26 1.91 -14.48
C ASP A 715 27.55 1.18 -14.93
N ALA A 716 28.62 1.94 -15.13
CA ALA A 716 29.86 1.43 -15.71
C ALA A 716 30.91 1.03 -14.67
N GLU A 717 30.60 1.12 -13.37
CA GLU A 717 31.59 0.89 -12.30
C GLU A 717 32.04 -0.58 -12.18
N ASP A 718 31.19 -1.57 -12.47
CA ASP A 718 31.55 -2.99 -12.50
C ASP A 718 31.08 -3.69 -13.80
N VAL A 719 32.04 -4.15 -14.61
CA VAL A 719 31.77 -4.86 -15.87
C VAL A 719 31.22 -6.28 -15.68
N ASN A 720 31.31 -6.84 -14.48
CA ASN A 720 30.81 -8.18 -14.15
C ASN A 720 29.41 -8.16 -13.53
N ASP A 721 28.97 -7.01 -13.00
CA ASP A 721 27.67 -6.80 -12.34
C ASP A 721 27.04 -5.45 -12.76
N VAL A 722 26.62 -5.37 -14.03
CA VAL A 722 26.04 -4.16 -14.62
C VAL A 722 24.62 -3.94 -14.10
N HIS A 723 24.38 -2.74 -13.57
CA HIS A 723 23.08 -2.24 -13.15
C HIS A 723 22.49 -1.25 -14.16
N TYR A 724 21.16 -1.22 -14.25
CA TYR A 724 20.44 -0.33 -15.18
C TYR A 724 19.57 0.71 -14.46
N SER A 725 19.66 1.97 -14.89
CA SER A 725 18.78 3.06 -14.49
C SER A 725 17.97 3.56 -15.70
N ILE A 726 16.89 4.31 -15.45
CA ILE A 726 16.17 5.01 -16.52
C ILE A 726 17.09 6.10 -17.06
N SER A 727 17.22 6.19 -18.38
CA SER A 727 17.92 7.29 -19.04
C SER A 727 17.10 8.57 -18.98
N ASP A 728 17.73 9.70 -18.68
CA ASP A 728 17.06 11.00 -18.65
C ASP A 728 16.93 11.65 -20.04
N ASP A 729 17.48 10.99 -21.07
CA ASP A 729 17.52 11.53 -22.42
C ASP A 729 16.25 11.18 -23.23
N ASN A 730 15.92 9.88 -23.34
CA ASN A 730 14.98 9.41 -24.36
C ASN A 730 14.01 8.30 -23.92
N LYS A 731 12.85 8.25 -24.60
CA LYS A 731 11.82 7.19 -24.55
C LYS A 731 11.39 6.81 -25.97
N ALA A 732 10.77 5.65 -26.15
CA ALA A 732 10.15 5.33 -27.44
C ALA A 732 8.83 6.09 -27.61
N GLY A 733 8.57 6.59 -28.82
CA GLY A 733 7.30 7.21 -29.15
C GLY A 733 6.93 7.19 -30.62
N VAL A 734 5.63 7.27 -30.88
CA VAL A 734 5.06 7.15 -32.23
C VAL A 734 4.88 8.53 -32.84
N SER A 735 5.34 8.71 -34.08
CA SER A 735 5.14 9.94 -34.84
C SER A 735 3.80 9.95 -35.58
N ASP A 736 2.69 10.11 -34.86
CA ASP A 736 1.32 10.07 -35.44
C ASP A 736 0.99 11.21 -36.41
N TYR A 737 1.87 12.20 -36.52
CA TYR A 737 1.76 13.28 -37.49
C TYR A 737 2.36 12.92 -38.87
N ASP A 738 3.13 11.84 -38.98
CA ASP A 738 3.64 11.35 -40.26
C ASP A 738 2.85 10.15 -40.77
N GLY A 739 2.64 10.07 -42.08
CA GLY A 739 1.82 9.01 -42.70
C GLY A 739 2.39 7.60 -42.57
N SER A 740 3.58 7.44 -41.99
CA SER A 740 4.22 6.16 -41.70
C SER A 740 4.06 5.72 -40.24
N ALA A 741 3.62 6.59 -39.33
CA ALA A 741 3.56 6.38 -37.88
C ALA A 741 4.84 5.68 -37.36
N THR A 742 6.00 6.28 -37.63
CA THR A 742 7.29 5.66 -37.31
C THR A 742 7.52 5.59 -35.80
N LEU A 743 8.15 4.52 -35.32
CA LEU A 743 8.61 4.44 -33.93
C LEU A 743 9.96 5.17 -33.79
N LYS A 744 10.02 6.21 -32.96
CA LYS A 744 11.19 7.06 -32.77
C LYS A 744 11.70 7.06 -31.33
N SER A 745 12.99 7.31 -31.17
CA SER A 745 13.59 7.73 -29.91
C SER A 745 13.26 9.22 -29.72
N GLN A 746 12.34 9.50 -28.81
CA GLN A 746 11.87 10.85 -28.49
C GLN A 746 12.49 11.31 -27.18
N VAL A 747 12.65 12.62 -27.02
CA VAL A 747 13.16 13.22 -25.78
C VAL A 747 12.21 12.86 -24.62
N LEU A 748 12.76 12.43 -23.49
CA LEU A 748 11.98 12.02 -22.32
C LEU A 748 11.03 13.15 -21.86
N LYS A 749 11.53 14.39 -21.89
CA LYS A 749 10.87 15.65 -21.49
C LYS A 749 9.65 16.06 -22.30
N GLU A 750 9.34 15.38 -23.39
CA GLU A 750 8.08 15.61 -24.08
C GLU A 750 6.91 15.14 -23.22
N SER A 751 5.92 16.03 -22.99
CA SER A 751 4.78 15.72 -22.11
C SER A 751 3.95 14.53 -22.60
N ARG A 752 3.91 14.31 -23.93
CA ARG A 752 3.24 13.15 -24.52
C ARG A 752 4.10 11.90 -24.32
N THR A 753 3.52 10.86 -23.74
CA THR A 753 4.16 9.55 -23.58
C THR A 753 3.38 8.52 -24.38
N SER A 754 4.03 7.90 -25.36
CA SER A 754 3.46 6.74 -26.04
C SER A 754 3.55 5.52 -25.14
N ALA A 755 2.47 4.74 -25.07
CA ALA A 755 2.39 3.56 -24.22
C ALA A 755 1.89 2.36 -25.03
N PHE A 756 2.38 1.17 -24.68
CA PHE A 756 2.12 -0.06 -25.41
C PHE A 756 1.68 -1.17 -24.46
N ALA A 757 0.62 -1.89 -24.81
CA ALA A 757 0.30 -3.13 -24.14
C ALA A 757 1.23 -4.23 -24.71
N ILE A 758 1.82 -4.99 -23.80
CA ILE A 758 2.82 -6.01 -24.10
C ILE A 758 2.18 -7.36 -23.78
N GLU A 759 1.79 -8.06 -24.84
CA GLU A 759 1.00 -9.29 -24.75
C GLU A 759 1.69 -10.42 -25.53
N PRO A 760 1.62 -11.67 -25.05
CA PRO A 760 2.09 -12.83 -25.80
C PRO A 760 1.48 -12.87 -27.21
N ASP A 761 2.27 -13.33 -28.16
CA ASP A 761 1.81 -13.61 -29.51
C ASP A 761 1.10 -14.97 -29.55
N GLU A 762 -0.23 -14.92 -29.53
CA GLU A 762 -1.13 -16.08 -29.49
C GLU A 762 -1.16 -16.90 -30.80
N THR A 763 -0.39 -16.52 -31.82
CA THR A 763 -0.34 -17.31 -33.06
C THR A 763 0.19 -18.73 -32.74
N PRO A 764 -0.56 -19.81 -32.99
CA PRO A 764 -0.27 -21.12 -32.42
C PRO A 764 0.97 -21.73 -33.06
N LEU A 765 1.94 -22.16 -32.23
CA LEU A 765 3.21 -22.73 -32.70
C LEU A 765 3.15 -24.25 -32.92
N TYR A 766 2.31 -24.91 -32.13
CA TYR A 766 2.05 -26.34 -32.18
C TYR A 766 0.53 -26.56 -32.28
N ARG A 767 0.14 -27.66 -32.94
CA ARG A 767 -1.25 -28.06 -33.02
C ARG A 767 -1.75 -28.51 -31.66
N ARG A 768 -2.91 -27.96 -31.30
CA ARG A 768 -3.72 -28.41 -30.19
C ARG A 768 -4.96 -29.11 -30.75
N PHE A 769 -5.30 -30.26 -30.17
CA PHE A 769 -6.50 -31.01 -30.53
C PHE A 769 -7.57 -30.63 -29.51
N ASN A 770 -8.31 -29.57 -29.83
CA ASN A 770 -9.31 -28.99 -28.94
C ASN A 770 -10.46 -28.32 -29.71
N SER A 771 -10.48 -28.48 -31.03
CA SER A 771 -11.50 -27.91 -31.90
C SER A 771 -12.65 -28.90 -32.06
N LEU A 772 -13.84 -28.47 -31.66
CA LEU A 772 -15.05 -29.22 -31.94
C LEU A 772 -15.29 -29.36 -33.45
N GLU A 773 -14.87 -28.37 -34.25
CA GLU A 773 -15.08 -28.35 -35.70
C GLU A 773 -14.10 -29.27 -36.45
N LEU A 774 -12.84 -29.34 -36.02
CA LEU A 774 -11.81 -30.13 -36.71
C LEU A 774 -11.66 -31.54 -36.13
N GLU A 775 -11.68 -31.69 -34.81
CA GLU A 775 -11.41 -32.96 -34.12
C GLU A 775 -12.66 -33.65 -33.55
N GLY A 776 -13.79 -32.93 -33.47
CA GLY A 776 -15.07 -33.48 -33.03
C GLY A 776 -15.32 -33.44 -31.51
N ASN A 777 -14.37 -32.93 -30.73
CA ASN A 777 -14.52 -32.70 -29.28
C ASN A 777 -14.10 -31.28 -28.88
N GLU A 778 -14.83 -30.68 -27.94
CA GLU A 778 -14.49 -29.39 -27.35
C GLU A 778 -13.56 -29.59 -26.12
N GLY A 779 -12.43 -28.88 -26.11
CA GLY A 779 -11.45 -28.94 -25.02
C GLY A 779 -10.45 -30.09 -25.15
N ASP A 780 -9.57 -30.27 -24.16
CA ASP A 780 -8.42 -31.18 -24.26
C ASP A 780 -8.71 -32.61 -23.75
N LYS A 781 -9.84 -33.17 -24.17
CA LYS A 781 -10.17 -34.57 -23.88
C LYS A 781 -9.40 -35.50 -24.82
N ALA A 782 -9.41 -36.80 -24.52
CA ALA A 782 -8.87 -37.79 -25.44
C ALA A 782 -9.68 -37.79 -26.74
N ASP A 783 -8.99 -37.70 -27.87
CA ASP A 783 -9.56 -37.69 -29.22
C ASP A 783 -9.26 -38.98 -29.97
N THR A 784 -10.11 -39.32 -30.93
CA THR A 784 -9.91 -40.48 -31.83
C THR A 784 -9.60 -39.98 -33.23
N LEU A 785 -8.33 -40.03 -33.62
CA LEU A 785 -7.80 -39.31 -34.77
C LEU A 785 -7.09 -40.24 -35.76
N ARG A 786 -7.22 -39.96 -37.05
CA ARG A 786 -6.41 -40.55 -38.13
C ARG A 786 -5.40 -39.52 -38.63
N PHE A 787 -4.13 -39.89 -38.63
CA PHE A 787 -3.06 -39.04 -39.15
C PHE A 787 -2.80 -39.34 -40.62
N ILE A 788 -2.97 -38.33 -41.47
CA ILE A 788 -2.85 -38.44 -42.92
C ILE A 788 -1.66 -37.62 -43.44
N GLU A 789 -0.81 -38.23 -44.25
CA GLU A 789 0.32 -37.53 -44.88
C GLU A 789 -0.19 -36.59 -45.98
N LYS A 790 0.30 -35.34 -45.95
CA LYS A 790 -0.23 -34.22 -46.73
C LYS A 790 -0.26 -34.48 -48.23
N TYR A 791 0.81 -35.05 -48.80
CA TYR A 791 0.99 -35.13 -50.25
C TYR A 791 0.50 -36.45 -50.85
N ARG A 792 0.86 -37.60 -50.26
CA ARG A 792 0.51 -38.93 -50.77
C ARG A 792 -0.81 -39.45 -50.21
N LYS A 793 -1.39 -38.78 -49.21
CA LYS A 793 -2.66 -39.16 -48.57
C LYS A 793 -2.62 -40.57 -48.00
N GLU A 794 -1.46 -40.96 -47.47
CA GLU A 794 -1.25 -42.22 -46.76
C GLU A 794 -1.54 -42.04 -45.27
N TYR A 795 -2.09 -43.05 -44.60
CA TYR A 795 -2.44 -43.03 -43.19
C TYR A 795 -1.41 -43.73 -42.33
N LEU A 796 -1.11 -43.16 -41.16
CA LEU A 796 -0.38 -43.87 -40.11
C LEU A 796 -1.22 -45.05 -39.60
N GLN A 797 -0.57 -46.20 -39.41
CA GLN A 797 -1.18 -47.41 -38.82
C GLN A 797 -0.09 -48.31 -38.21
N VAL A 798 -0.46 -49.46 -37.64
CA VAL A 798 0.50 -50.48 -37.22
C VAL A 798 1.17 -51.12 -38.47
N GLU A 799 2.47 -51.39 -38.39
CA GLU A 799 3.27 -51.95 -39.47
C GLU A 799 2.85 -53.40 -39.80
N ASN A 800 2.33 -53.61 -41.01
CA ASN A 800 1.91 -54.93 -41.50
C ASN A 800 2.81 -55.45 -42.65
N ASN A 801 3.83 -54.70 -43.06
CA ASN A 801 4.71 -55.09 -44.14
C ASN A 801 5.75 -56.03 -43.57
N LYS A 802 5.65 -57.31 -43.94
CA LYS A 802 6.55 -58.39 -43.50
C LYS A 802 8.04 -58.10 -43.68
N ASN A 803 8.43 -57.17 -44.56
CA ASN A 803 9.84 -56.76 -44.74
C ASN A 803 10.34 -55.79 -43.66
N PHE A 804 9.43 -55.12 -42.96
CA PHE A 804 9.71 -54.12 -41.93
C PHE A 804 9.22 -54.53 -40.53
N MET A 805 8.60 -55.71 -40.41
CA MET A 805 8.29 -56.32 -39.11
C MET A 805 9.55 -56.98 -38.52
N ASN A 806 9.65 -57.03 -37.19
CA ASN A 806 10.74 -57.73 -36.50
C ASN A 806 10.27 -58.33 -35.18
N GLY A 807 10.14 -59.67 -35.14
CA GLY A 807 9.61 -60.38 -33.98
C GLY A 807 8.20 -59.91 -33.63
N ASP A 808 7.95 -59.75 -32.33
CA ASP A 808 6.67 -59.34 -31.76
C ASP A 808 6.61 -57.80 -31.49
N ILE A 809 7.41 -56.99 -32.21
CA ILE A 809 7.42 -55.53 -32.04
C ILE A 809 6.42 -54.87 -33.00
N ASP A 810 5.44 -54.18 -32.44
CA ASP A 810 4.42 -53.42 -33.16
C ASP A 810 4.97 -52.06 -33.63
N PHE A 811 5.72 -52.03 -34.74
CA PHE A 811 6.22 -50.76 -35.29
C PHE A 811 5.11 -49.89 -35.87
N LEU A 812 5.34 -48.57 -35.89
CA LEU A 812 4.51 -47.63 -36.65
C LEU A 812 4.82 -47.78 -38.14
N GLY A 813 3.78 -47.89 -38.95
CA GLY A 813 3.82 -47.94 -40.42
C GLY A 813 2.94 -46.85 -41.06
N ILE A 814 2.98 -46.77 -42.39
CA ILE A 814 2.18 -45.81 -43.16
C ILE A 814 1.78 -46.40 -44.51
N TYR A 815 0.51 -46.24 -44.89
CA TYR A 815 -0.09 -46.98 -46.00
C TYR A 815 -1.13 -46.17 -46.75
N THR A 816 -1.28 -46.48 -48.03
CA THR A 816 -2.35 -45.93 -48.84
C THR A 816 -3.73 -46.46 -48.37
N PRO A 817 -4.82 -45.70 -48.56
CA PRO A 817 -6.15 -46.06 -48.09
C PRO A 817 -6.68 -47.42 -48.60
N ASP A 818 -6.16 -47.92 -49.73
CA ASP A 818 -6.53 -49.22 -50.32
C ASP A 818 -5.80 -50.41 -49.68
N LYS A 819 -4.79 -50.16 -48.84
CA LYS A 819 -3.95 -51.18 -48.18
C LYS A 819 -3.98 -51.11 -46.65
N THR A 820 -4.81 -50.24 -46.09
CA THR A 820 -5.21 -50.25 -44.70
C THR A 820 -6.25 -51.36 -44.53
N GLU A 821 -5.80 -52.62 -44.39
CA GLU A 821 -6.71 -53.78 -44.20
C GLU A 821 -7.56 -53.62 -42.92
N ASP A 822 -7.11 -52.82 -41.94
CA ASP A 822 -7.82 -52.45 -40.71
C ASP A 822 -7.61 -50.95 -40.41
N GLY A 823 -8.19 -50.04 -41.20
CA GLY A 823 -7.97 -48.58 -41.07
C GLY A 823 -8.45 -47.99 -39.74
N LEU A 824 -7.76 -48.28 -38.64
CA LEU A 824 -8.18 -47.97 -37.28
C LEU A 824 -7.57 -46.63 -36.83
N SER A 825 -8.29 -45.96 -35.94
CA SER A 825 -7.95 -44.63 -35.45
C SER A 825 -7.09 -44.71 -34.19
N PHE A 826 -6.26 -43.70 -33.95
CA PHE A 826 -5.47 -43.60 -32.73
C PHE A 826 -6.20 -42.82 -31.65
N ILE A 827 -6.05 -43.24 -30.40
CA ILE A 827 -6.46 -42.43 -29.26
C ILE A 827 -5.33 -41.47 -28.92
N VAL A 828 -5.59 -40.17 -29.04
CA VAL A 828 -4.67 -39.08 -28.77
C VAL A 828 -5.10 -38.41 -27.49
N ASP A 829 -4.30 -38.52 -26.44
CA ASP A 829 -4.62 -38.00 -25.11
C ASP A 829 -3.54 -37.05 -24.60
N THR A 830 -3.94 -36.10 -23.78
CA THR A 830 -3.07 -35.09 -23.19
C THR A 830 -2.08 -35.71 -22.21
N ALA A 831 -0.79 -35.48 -22.43
CA ALA A 831 0.25 -35.77 -21.44
C ALA A 831 0.58 -34.51 -20.62
N TRP A 832 0.77 -33.38 -21.32
CA TRP A 832 1.13 -32.09 -20.73
C TRP A 832 0.52 -30.96 -21.56
N VAL A 833 -0.70 -30.56 -21.18
CA VAL A 833 -1.49 -29.50 -21.82
C VAL A 833 -2.06 -28.59 -20.71
N ASN A 834 -2.16 -27.28 -20.95
CA ASN A 834 -2.61 -26.24 -19.99
C ASN A 834 -1.80 -26.06 -18.70
N ARG A 835 -0.57 -26.60 -18.64
CA ARG A 835 0.32 -26.49 -17.47
C ARG A 835 1.73 -26.19 -17.95
N GLY A 836 2.49 -25.39 -17.19
CA GLY A 836 3.81 -24.91 -17.62
C GLY A 836 3.75 -24.27 -19.01
N ALA A 837 4.67 -24.64 -19.90
CA ALA A 837 4.67 -24.22 -21.29
C ALA A 837 3.78 -25.09 -22.22
N GLY A 838 2.93 -25.96 -21.66
CA GLY A 838 2.04 -26.85 -22.42
C GLY A 838 1.00 -26.14 -23.29
N ASN A 839 0.70 -24.86 -23.04
CA ASN A 839 -0.12 -24.04 -23.95
C ASN A 839 0.61 -23.67 -25.24
N ILE A 840 1.94 -23.60 -25.19
CA ILE A 840 2.79 -23.27 -26.35
C ILE A 840 3.18 -24.56 -27.06
N LYS A 841 3.58 -25.59 -26.31
CA LYS A 841 3.95 -26.92 -26.79
C LYS A 841 3.13 -28.00 -26.10
N PRO A 842 1.92 -28.29 -26.60
CA PRO A 842 1.16 -29.45 -26.16
C PRO A 842 1.95 -30.74 -26.40
N GLN A 843 1.91 -31.64 -25.42
CA GLN A 843 2.49 -32.99 -25.53
C GLN A 843 1.39 -34.03 -25.35
N TYR A 844 1.33 -34.99 -26.26
CA TYR A 844 0.30 -36.02 -26.30
C TYR A 844 0.88 -37.43 -26.15
N LEU A 845 0.12 -38.30 -25.50
CA LEU A 845 0.23 -39.74 -25.62
C LEU A 845 -0.62 -40.18 -26.81
N ILE A 846 -0.10 -41.11 -27.60
CA ILE A 846 -0.82 -41.71 -28.73
C ILE A 846 -0.90 -43.20 -28.47
N SER A 847 -2.10 -43.77 -28.49
CA SER A 847 -2.31 -45.16 -28.09
C SER A 847 -3.29 -45.91 -28.99
N ILE A 848 -3.18 -47.23 -28.94
CA ILE A 848 -4.10 -48.22 -29.50
C ILE A 848 -4.43 -49.25 -28.40
N ASP A 849 -5.50 -50.02 -28.57
CA ASP A 849 -5.90 -51.07 -27.63
C ASP A 849 -6.04 -50.58 -26.16
N ARG A 850 -6.37 -49.30 -25.97
CA ARG A 850 -6.47 -48.70 -24.63
C ARG A 850 -7.81 -49.04 -23.98
N ASN A 851 -7.72 -49.49 -22.74
CA ASN A 851 -8.83 -49.75 -21.86
C ASN A 851 -8.66 -48.94 -20.57
N ASP A 852 -9.74 -48.28 -20.15
CA ASP A 852 -9.77 -47.43 -18.97
C ASP A 852 -10.37 -48.20 -17.80
N PHE A 853 -9.61 -48.33 -16.72
CA PHE A 853 -10.02 -49.08 -15.54
C PHE A 853 -10.31 -48.11 -14.40
N GLU A 854 -11.57 -48.12 -13.94
CA GLU A 854 -11.98 -47.32 -12.79
C GLU A 854 -11.27 -47.77 -11.51
N GLY A 855 -10.85 -46.79 -10.70
CA GLY A 855 -10.24 -47.07 -9.41
C GLY A 855 -11.27 -47.57 -8.39
N THR A 856 -10.84 -48.44 -7.48
CA THR A 856 -11.68 -48.85 -6.35
C THR A 856 -11.38 -47.96 -5.13
N PRO A 857 -12.39 -47.27 -4.55
CA PRO A 857 -12.20 -46.47 -3.35
C PRO A 857 -11.69 -47.31 -2.18
N GLY A 858 -10.75 -46.76 -1.41
CA GLY A 858 -10.27 -47.41 -0.20
C GLY A 858 -11.35 -47.44 0.88
N VAL A 859 -11.45 -48.56 1.59
CA VAL A 859 -12.35 -48.71 2.74
C VAL A 859 -11.53 -48.50 4.00
N ALA A 860 -11.73 -47.34 4.65
CA ALA A 860 -11.08 -47.05 5.92
C ALA A 860 -11.51 -48.04 7.02
N CYS A 861 -10.59 -48.33 7.93
CA CYS A 861 -10.82 -49.20 9.06
C CYS A 861 -11.95 -48.64 9.95
N THR A 862 -13.03 -49.40 10.10
CA THR A 862 -14.24 -48.99 10.85
C THR A 862 -14.13 -49.16 12.36
N TYR A 863 -12.99 -49.67 12.85
CA TYR A 863 -12.80 -49.90 14.28
C TYR A 863 -12.56 -48.60 15.04
N THR A 864 -13.31 -48.38 16.11
CA THR A 864 -13.30 -47.13 16.90
C THR A 864 -12.13 -47.00 17.90
N HIS A 865 -11.04 -47.76 17.71
CA HIS A 865 -9.86 -47.75 18.60
C HIS A 865 -8.60 -47.25 17.86
N ASN A 866 -7.44 -47.21 18.53
CA ASN A 866 -6.19 -46.77 17.92
C ASN A 866 -5.86 -47.62 16.68
N HIS A 867 -5.69 -46.97 15.52
CA HIS A 867 -5.29 -47.62 14.29
C HIS A 867 -3.77 -47.81 14.25
N TYR A 868 -3.33 -48.97 13.78
CA TYR A 868 -1.92 -49.31 13.61
C TYR A 868 -1.67 -49.86 12.20
N ASP A 869 -0.50 -49.60 11.62
CA ASP A 869 -0.03 -50.23 10.38
C ASP A 869 0.48 -51.67 10.62
N ASN A 870 0.98 -52.34 9.57
CA ASN A 870 1.50 -53.71 9.67
C ASN A 870 2.82 -53.79 10.44
N GLU A 871 3.50 -52.67 10.58
CA GLU A 871 4.75 -52.48 11.31
C GLU A 871 4.53 -52.11 12.79
N GLY A 872 3.28 -51.90 13.22
CA GLY A 872 2.89 -51.59 14.58
C GLY A 872 2.95 -50.11 14.96
N ASN A 873 3.15 -49.21 14.00
CA ASN A 873 3.10 -47.76 14.22
C ASN A 873 1.66 -47.26 14.23
N LYS A 874 1.39 -46.24 15.04
CA LYS A 874 0.06 -45.62 15.08
C LYS A 874 -0.19 -44.81 13.81
N VAL A 875 -1.31 -45.08 13.13
CA VAL A 875 -1.70 -44.46 11.87
C VAL A 875 -3.15 -43.98 11.94
N ASP A 876 -3.69 -43.38 10.87
CA ASP A 876 -5.10 -43.03 10.78
C ASP A 876 -5.97 -44.23 10.32
N ALA A 877 -7.28 -44.04 10.25
CA ALA A 877 -8.22 -45.10 9.86
C ALA A 877 -7.99 -45.62 8.43
N ALA A 878 -7.51 -44.77 7.52
CA ALA A 878 -7.30 -45.14 6.11
C ALA A 878 -6.00 -45.93 5.90
N HIS A 879 -5.00 -45.73 6.77
CA HIS A 879 -3.70 -46.38 6.70
C HIS A 879 -3.55 -47.55 7.71
N CYS A 880 -4.63 -47.91 8.40
CA CYS A 880 -4.65 -49.04 9.34
C CYS A 880 -4.43 -50.39 8.63
N SER A 881 -3.81 -51.36 9.29
CA SER A 881 -3.68 -52.75 8.82
C SER A 881 -5.00 -53.46 8.49
N HIS A 882 -6.12 -52.94 9.00
CA HIS A 882 -7.47 -53.42 8.67
C HIS A 882 -8.19 -52.57 7.62
N ALA A 883 -7.59 -51.49 7.14
CA ALA A 883 -8.13 -50.72 6.03
C ALA A 883 -7.86 -51.45 4.72
N THR A 884 -8.78 -51.33 3.77
CA THR A 884 -8.56 -51.76 2.39
C THR A 884 -8.02 -50.56 1.62
N PRO A 885 -6.78 -50.57 1.12
CA PRO A 885 -6.21 -49.44 0.38
C PRO A 885 -7.03 -49.12 -0.87
N ALA A 886 -7.06 -47.84 -1.25
CA ALA A 886 -7.63 -47.45 -2.54
C ALA A 886 -6.76 -48.01 -3.67
N ILE A 887 -7.40 -48.57 -4.69
CA ILE A 887 -6.73 -48.95 -5.94
C ILE A 887 -6.98 -47.79 -6.91
N PRO A 888 -5.96 -47.00 -7.28
CA PRO A 888 -6.15 -45.91 -8.23
C PRO A 888 -6.53 -46.47 -9.61
N GLY A 889 -7.43 -45.77 -10.30
CA GLY A 889 -7.75 -46.08 -11.68
C GLY A 889 -6.55 -45.85 -12.59
N PHE A 890 -6.48 -46.59 -13.68
CA PHE A 890 -5.36 -46.50 -14.62
C PHE A 890 -5.79 -46.87 -16.03
N GLU A 891 -5.01 -46.42 -17.01
CA GLU A 891 -5.27 -46.65 -18.43
C GLU A 891 -4.22 -47.66 -18.93
N ARG A 892 -4.64 -48.84 -19.37
CA ARG A 892 -3.73 -49.85 -19.95
C ARG A 892 -3.99 -49.93 -21.44
N GLY A 893 -2.93 -49.81 -22.24
CA GLY A 893 -3.00 -49.92 -23.69
C GLY A 893 -1.61 -50.01 -24.29
N LYS A 894 -1.52 -50.00 -25.62
CA LYS A 894 -0.24 -49.89 -26.29
C LYS A 894 0.01 -48.45 -26.72
N TYR A 895 1.08 -47.86 -26.21
CA TYR A 895 1.42 -46.45 -26.43
C TYR A 895 2.55 -46.32 -27.44
N LEU A 896 2.41 -45.37 -28.37
CA LEU A 896 3.41 -45.03 -29.37
C LEU A 896 4.59 -44.33 -28.70
N ILE A 897 5.77 -44.94 -28.80
CA ILE A 897 7.01 -44.39 -28.26
C ILE A 897 8.06 -44.25 -29.35
N ASN A 898 8.97 -43.30 -29.14
CA ASN A 898 10.24 -43.22 -29.84
C ASN A 898 11.20 -44.26 -29.23
N PHE A 899 11.66 -45.23 -30.03
CA PHE A 899 12.55 -46.28 -29.53
C PHE A 899 14.01 -45.85 -29.35
N HIS A 900 14.36 -44.57 -29.40
CA HIS A 900 15.74 -44.10 -29.25
C HIS A 900 16.46 -44.70 -28.02
N ASP A 901 15.84 -44.66 -26.84
CA ASP A 901 16.42 -45.25 -25.62
C ASP A 901 16.52 -46.79 -25.71
N PHE A 902 15.49 -47.45 -26.25
CA PHE A 902 15.42 -48.91 -26.39
C PHE A 902 16.38 -49.45 -27.45
N ALA A 903 16.72 -48.62 -28.42
CA ALA A 903 17.72 -48.90 -29.42
C ALA A 903 19.14 -48.84 -28.84
N LEU A 904 19.40 -48.49 -27.57
CA LEU A 904 20.75 -48.48 -27.01
C LEU A 904 21.05 -49.78 -26.24
N LYS A 905 21.99 -50.62 -26.71
CA LYS A 905 22.56 -51.73 -25.91
C LYS A 905 23.81 -51.30 -25.17
N HIS A 906 23.77 -51.40 -23.84
CA HIS A 906 24.95 -51.27 -22.99
C HIS A 906 25.62 -52.64 -22.83
N ASP A 907 26.74 -52.86 -23.53
CA ASP A 907 27.55 -54.07 -23.35
C ASP A 907 28.32 -54.01 -22.02
N LYS A 908 28.53 -55.16 -21.38
CA LYS A 908 29.07 -55.29 -20.01
C LYS A 908 30.56 -54.94 -19.88
N VAL A 909 31.23 -54.53 -20.95
CA VAL A 909 32.68 -54.31 -20.97
C VAL A 909 33.02 -53.03 -21.74
N ASN A 910 33.30 -51.95 -20.98
CA ASN A 910 33.88 -50.67 -21.40
C ASN A 910 33.06 -49.71 -22.30
N THR A 911 32.62 -48.65 -21.63
CA THR A 911 32.65 -47.22 -21.99
C THR A 911 32.91 -46.82 -23.44
N SER A 912 31.96 -46.04 -23.98
CA SER A 912 31.97 -45.09 -25.12
C SER A 912 31.22 -45.46 -26.40
N ASP A 913 30.97 -46.74 -26.71
CA ASP A 913 30.15 -47.12 -27.88
C ASP A 913 28.90 -47.89 -27.44
N ALA A 914 27.79 -47.18 -27.23
CA ALA A 914 26.48 -47.84 -27.15
C ALA A 914 26.24 -48.53 -28.51
N LYS A 915 26.26 -49.86 -28.54
CA LYS A 915 25.87 -50.58 -29.76
C LYS A 915 24.37 -50.42 -29.89
N LYS A 916 23.91 -49.82 -30.98
CA LYS A 916 22.46 -49.73 -31.14
C LYS A 916 21.85 -51.11 -31.42
N ASP A 917 20.73 -51.44 -30.79
CA ASP A 917 19.97 -52.65 -31.06
C ASP A 917 19.32 -52.54 -32.44
N ALA A 918 19.83 -53.31 -33.39
CA ALA A 918 19.27 -53.40 -34.73
C ALA A 918 17.79 -53.81 -34.73
N ALA A 919 17.27 -54.35 -33.62
CA ALA A 919 15.86 -54.69 -33.49
C ALA A 919 14.93 -53.47 -33.61
N TYR A 920 15.30 -52.32 -33.01
CA TYR A 920 14.47 -51.11 -32.93
C TYR A 920 14.84 -50.06 -33.98
N MET A 921 15.66 -50.43 -34.96
CA MET A 921 16.22 -49.53 -35.94
C MET A 921 15.93 -49.99 -37.36
N TRP A 922 15.99 -49.03 -38.29
CA TRP A 922 16.12 -49.32 -39.71
C TRP A 922 17.34 -48.61 -40.26
N LYS A 923 18.37 -49.40 -40.61
CA LYS A 923 19.71 -48.91 -40.96
C LYS A 923 20.30 -48.06 -39.81
N LYS A 924 20.52 -46.75 -40.02
CA LYS A 924 21.06 -45.84 -39.00
C LYS A 924 19.98 -45.10 -38.19
N TYR A 925 18.72 -45.21 -38.59
CA TYR A 925 17.63 -44.42 -38.04
C TYR A 925 16.85 -45.21 -36.99
N ASP A 926 16.46 -44.51 -35.93
CA ASP A 926 15.60 -45.06 -34.87
C ASP A 926 14.16 -45.16 -35.38
N ARG A 927 13.40 -46.14 -34.90
CA ARG A 927 11.99 -46.32 -35.27
C ARG A 927 11.06 -45.88 -34.13
N ALA A 928 9.79 -45.71 -34.44
CA ALA A 928 8.73 -45.55 -33.46
C ALA A 928 7.79 -46.77 -33.52
N GLY A 929 7.13 -47.08 -32.41
CA GLY A 929 6.18 -48.18 -32.33
C GLY A 929 5.47 -48.27 -30.99
N PHE A 930 4.57 -49.22 -30.88
CA PHE A 930 3.63 -49.36 -29.78
C PHE A 930 4.16 -50.34 -28.73
N VAL A 931 4.15 -49.92 -27.47
CA VAL A 931 4.52 -50.77 -26.32
C VAL A 931 3.39 -50.79 -25.31
N GLU A 932 3.15 -51.97 -24.74
CA GLU A 932 2.16 -52.10 -23.68
C GLU A 932 2.61 -51.32 -22.43
N ALA A 933 1.75 -50.43 -21.95
CA ALA A 933 2.03 -49.56 -20.81
C ALA A 933 0.77 -49.28 -19.99
N VAL A 934 0.99 -48.86 -18.74
CA VAL A 934 -0.02 -48.42 -17.80
C VAL A 934 0.23 -46.95 -17.49
N ARG A 935 -0.77 -46.09 -17.72
CA ARG A 935 -0.74 -44.69 -17.30
C ARG A 935 -1.52 -44.52 -16.00
N VAL A 936 -0.88 -43.86 -15.03
CA VAL A 936 -1.50 -43.42 -13.79
C VAL A 936 -1.19 -41.94 -13.59
N ALA A 937 -2.23 -41.10 -13.59
CA ALA A 937 -2.09 -39.66 -13.49
C ALA A 937 -1.02 -39.12 -14.49
N ASP A 938 0.00 -38.42 -13.99
CA ASP A 938 1.09 -37.84 -14.79
C ASP A 938 2.30 -38.79 -14.93
N THR A 939 2.11 -40.11 -14.90
CA THR A 939 3.20 -41.09 -15.08
C THR A 939 2.78 -42.23 -15.99
N LEU A 940 3.64 -42.57 -16.96
CA LEU A 940 3.49 -43.73 -17.84
C LEU A 940 4.52 -44.80 -17.45
N PHE A 941 4.05 -46.02 -17.19
CA PHE A 941 4.88 -47.19 -16.91
C PHE A 941 4.81 -48.17 -18.08
N ILE A 942 5.92 -48.33 -18.80
CA ILE A 942 6.04 -49.37 -19.82
C ILE A 942 6.11 -50.73 -19.12
N LEU A 943 5.28 -51.70 -19.55
CA LEU A 943 5.21 -53.00 -18.88
C LEU A 943 6.39 -53.89 -19.27
N ARG A 944 7.13 -54.35 -18.25
CA ARG A 944 8.15 -55.40 -18.38
C ARG A 944 7.46 -56.76 -18.58
N ASP A 945 8.17 -57.73 -19.16
CA ASP A 945 7.62 -59.06 -19.49
C ASP A 945 6.96 -59.78 -18.29
N GLU A 946 7.47 -59.55 -17.08
CA GLU A 946 6.92 -60.10 -15.83
C GLU A 946 5.53 -59.56 -15.45
N PHE A 947 5.11 -58.41 -16.00
CA PHE A 947 3.81 -57.78 -15.74
C PHE A 947 2.81 -57.90 -16.90
N LYS A 948 3.26 -58.22 -18.13
CA LYS A 948 2.41 -58.25 -19.33
C LYS A 948 1.23 -59.23 -19.24
N ASN A 949 1.43 -60.38 -18.60
CA ASN A 949 0.40 -61.41 -18.49
C ASN A 949 -0.44 -61.32 -17.21
N LEU A 950 -0.18 -60.32 -16.36
CA LEU A 950 -0.94 -60.15 -15.12
C LEU A 950 -2.31 -59.53 -15.40
N LYS A 951 -3.28 -59.95 -14.59
CA LYS A 951 -4.59 -59.31 -14.56
C LYS A 951 -4.46 -57.92 -13.92
N ASN A 952 -5.39 -57.04 -14.24
CA ASN A 952 -5.30 -55.64 -13.83
C ASN A 952 -5.31 -55.47 -12.30
N GLU A 953 -6.02 -56.34 -11.57
CA GLU A 953 -6.08 -56.32 -10.11
C GLU A 953 -4.76 -56.75 -9.44
N GLU A 954 -3.86 -57.36 -10.21
CA GLU A 954 -2.55 -57.85 -9.75
C GLU A 954 -1.42 -56.85 -10.06
N ILE A 955 -1.69 -55.80 -10.86
CA ILE A 955 -0.74 -54.73 -11.19
C ILE A 955 -0.87 -53.62 -10.14
N THR A 956 0.11 -53.49 -9.26
CA THR A 956 0.17 -52.40 -8.27
C THR A 956 1.27 -51.39 -8.59
N ILE A 957 1.01 -50.11 -8.30
CA ILE A 957 1.98 -49.02 -8.52
C ILE A 957 3.24 -49.26 -7.69
N GLU A 958 3.13 -49.82 -6.49
CA GLU A 958 4.29 -50.18 -5.67
C GLU A 958 5.14 -51.26 -6.34
N ALA A 959 4.54 -52.25 -6.98
CA ALA A 959 5.28 -53.31 -7.68
C ALA A 959 6.02 -52.76 -8.91
N LEU A 960 5.38 -51.92 -9.71
CA LEU A 960 5.99 -51.26 -10.86
C LEU A 960 7.17 -50.36 -10.44
N ASN A 961 7.01 -49.56 -9.39
CA ASN A 961 8.09 -48.73 -8.85
C ASN A 961 9.23 -49.58 -8.28
N LYS A 962 8.95 -50.65 -7.54
CA LYS A 962 9.98 -51.55 -7.01
C LYS A 962 10.79 -52.22 -8.11
N ALA A 963 10.13 -52.66 -9.19
CA ALA A 963 10.80 -53.23 -10.35
C ALA A 963 11.75 -52.21 -11.01
N GLU A 964 11.32 -50.95 -11.13
CA GLU A 964 12.14 -49.87 -11.68
C GLU A 964 13.34 -49.53 -10.78
N GLU A 965 13.12 -49.41 -9.47
CA GLU A 965 14.19 -49.18 -8.49
C GLU A 965 15.22 -50.32 -8.48
N ALA A 966 14.75 -51.56 -8.55
CA ALA A 966 15.61 -52.74 -8.64
C ALA A 966 16.44 -52.74 -9.93
N ALA A 967 15.82 -52.41 -11.07
CA ALA A 967 16.50 -52.28 -12.36
C ALA A 967 17.57 -51.18 -12.33
N TRP A 968 17.25 -50.01 -11.76
CA TRP A 968 18.20 -48.92 -11.60
C TRP A 968 19.35 -49.29 -10.65
N ALA A 969 19.06 -49.94 -9.51
CA ALA A 969 20.09 -50.39 -8.58
C ALA A 969 21.06 -51.39 -9.23
N ALA A 970 20.53 -52.32 -10.03
CA ALA A 970 21.34 -53.26 -10.80
C ALA A 970 22.20 -52.56 -11.87
N ALA A 971 21.62 -51.62 -12.64
CA ALA A 971 22.32 -50.86 -13.67
C ALA A 971 23.43 -49.96 -13.08
N LYS A 972 23.12 -49.27 -11.97
CA LYS A 972 24.09 -48.47 -11.22
C LYS A 972 25.24 -49.32 -10.68
N LYS A 973 24.95 -50.51 -10.15
CA LYS A 973 25.99 -51.47 -9.71
C LYS A 973 26.86 -51.95 -10.88
N ALA A 974 26.31 -51.99 -12.09
CA ALA A 974 27.03 -52.30 -13.33
C ALA A 974 27.75 -51.08 -13.95
N GLY A 975 27.71 -49.90 -13.32
CA GLY A 975 28.43 -48.71 -13.78
C GLY A 975 27.71 -47.88 -14.87
N VAL A 976 26.42 -48.12 -15.11
CA VAL A 976 25.61 -47.34 -16.06
C VAL A 976 25.27 -45.98 -15.45
N SER A 977 25.50 -44.89 -16.20
CA SER A 977 25.10 -43.55 -15.78
C SER A 977 23.59 -43.36 -15.89
N LYS A 978 23.04 -42.35 -15.20
CA LYS A 978 21.60 -42.07 -15.24
C LYS A 978 21.11 -41.73 -16.65
N ASP A 979 21.93 -41.01 -17.42
CA ASP A 979 21.64 -40.61 -18.80
C ASP A 979 21.63 -41.78 -19.80
N ASN A 980 22.21 -42.92 -19.39
CA ASN A 980 22.30 -44.15 -20.19
C ASN A 980 21.39 -45.25 -19.66
N PHE A 981 20.52 -44.95 -18.70
CA PHE A 981 19.60 -45.94 -18.14
C PHE A 981 18.27 -45.89 -18.90
N VAL A 982 17.91 -47.02 -19.53
CA VAL A 982 16.60 -47.19 -20.18
C VAL A 982 15.55 -47.37 -19.09
N SER A 983 14.88 -46.26 -18.76
CA SER A 983 13.81 -46.25 -17.77
C SER A 983 12.51 -46.76 -18.38
N TYR A 984 11.78 -47.56 -17.61
CA TYR A 984 10.42 -48.00 -17.99
C TYR A 984 9.37 -47.10 -17.31
N LYS A 985 9.80 -46.02 -16.64
CA LYS A 985 8.95 -45.06 -15.93
C LYS A 985 9.19 -43.65 -16.48
N TYR A 986 8.18 -43.11 -17.15
CA TYR A 986 8.21 -41.75 -17.68
C TYR A 986 7.28 -40.84 -16.88
N VAL A 987 7.87 -39.82 -16.25
CA VAL A 987 7.10 -38.74 -15.62
C VAL A 987 6.68 -37.78 -16.73
N LEU A 988 5.37 -37.61 -16.91
CA LEU A 988 4.79 -36.84 -18.00
C LEU A 988 4.77 -35.33 -17.70
N SER A 989 4.96 -34.94 -16.44
CA SER A 989 5.03 -33.54 -16.04
C SER A 989 6.34 -32.85 -16.44
N GLY A 990 6.26 -31.54 -16.66
CA GLY A 990 7.38 -30.68 -17.05
C GLY A 990 7.48 -30.42 -18.56
N ASP A 991 8.17 -29.33 -18.92
CA ASP A 991 8.19 -28.82 -20.30
C ASP A 991 9.09 -29.62 -21.25
N ASN A 992 10.06 -30.36 -20.70
CA ASN A 992 10.98 -31.18 -21.48
C ASN A 992 10.20 -32.21 -22.30
N HIS A 993 10.67 -32.48 -23.50
CA HIS A 993 10.10 -33.52 -24.34
C HIS A 993 10.49 -34.91 -23.81
N LYS A 994 9.57 -35.88 -23.84
CA LYS A 994 9.81 -37.27 -23.43
C LYS A 994 9.67 -38.21 -24.63
N TYR A 995 10.45 -39.29 -24.66
CA TYR A 995 10.38 -40.28 -25.74
C TYR A 995 9.04 -41.01 -25.86
N VAL A 996 8.16 -40.89 -24.87
CA VAL A 996 6.80 -41.45 -24.88
C VAL A 996 5.72 -40.44 -25.26
N THR A 997 6.10 -39.20 -25.51
CA THR A 997 5.18 -38.11 -25.85
C THR A 997 5.45 -37.58 -27.25
N TRP A 998 4.45 -36.94 -27.85
CA TRP A 998 4.56 -36.37 -29.20
C TRP A 998 4.02 -34.94 -29.20
N SER A 999 4.70 -34.05 -29.93
CA SER A 999 4.26 -32.67 -30.16
C SER A 999 4.13 -32.41 -31.65
N MET A 1000 3.04 -31.75 -32.05
CA MET A 1000 2.67 -31.56 -33.45
C MET A 1000 3.04 -30.15 -33.87
N ARG A 1001 4.22 -29.95 -34.44
CA ARG A 1001 4.73 -28.61 -34.77
C ARG A 1001 4.21 -28.14 -36.13
N PHE A 1002 3.53 -26.99 -36.19
CA PHE A 1002 3.03 -26.46 -37.46
C PHE A 1002 4.17 -26.15 -38.42
N VAL A 1003 3.98 -26.47 -39.71
CA VAL A 1003 4.94 -26.17 -40.78
C VAL A 1003 4.88 -24.69 -41.16
N ASP A 1004 3.67 -24.12 -41.25
CA ASP A 1004 3.44 -22.69 -41.45
C ASP A 1004 2.54 -22.17 -40.32
N ARG A 1005 3.17 -21.50 -39.36
CA ARG A 1005 2.50 -20.93 -38.20
C ARG A 1005 1.46 -19.86 -38.57
N ASN A 1006 1.73 -19.07 -39.61
CA ASN A 1006 0.84 -17.98 -40.00
C ASN A 1006 -0.40 -18.53 -40.69
N ALA A 1007 -0.25 -19.56 -41.52
CA ALA A 1007 -1.39 -20.27 -42.11
C ALA A 1007 -2.22 -20.96 -41.01
N ALA A 1008 -1.57 -21.64 -40.05
CA ALA A 1008 -2.22 -22.38 -38.98
C ALA A 1008 -3.07 -21.51 -38.02
N ALA A 1009 -2.90 -20.19 -38.03
CA ALA A 1009 -3.79 -19.25 -37.35
C ALA A 1009 -5.23 -19.37 -37.85
N ASN A 1010 -5.43 -19.77 -39.12
CA ASN A 1010 -6.74 -20.13 -39.65
C ASN A 1010 -7.14 -21.52 -39.15
N GLU A 1011 -8.36 -21.65 -38.63
CA GLU A 1011 -8.91 -22.92 -38.15
C GLU A 1011 -9.47 -23.75 -39.31
N VAL A 1012 -8.58 -24.16 -40.22
CA VAL A 1012 -8.92 -24.98 -41.39
C VAL A 1012 -7.88 -26.10 -41.52
N GLU A 1013 -8.32 -27.34 -41.69
CA GLU A 1013 -7.43 -28.52 -41.71
C GLU A 1013 -6.30 -28.41 -42.74
N ALA A 1014 -6.59 -27.84 -43.92
CA ALA A 1014 -5.59 -27.66 -44.98
C ALA A 1014 -4.42 -26.72 -44.56
N ASP A 1015 -4.68 -25.77 -43.67
CA ASP A 1015 -3.71 -24.77 -43.19
C ASP A 1015 -2.96 -25.25 -41.94
N ARG A 1016 -3.44 -26.31 -41.29
CA ARG A 1016 -2.96 -26.83 -39.99
C ARG A 1016 -2.07 -28.05 -40.10
N SER A 1017 -1.24 -28.08 -41.14
CA SER A 1017 -0.25 -29.14 -41.34
C SER A 1017 0.92 -29.07 -40.36
N PHE A 1018 1.34 -30.22 -39.84
CA PHE A 1018 2.38 -30.31 -38.81
C PHE A 1018 3.38 -31.45 -39.03
N LEU A 1019 4.48 -31.38 -38.30
CA LEU A 1019 5.47 -32.45 -38.14
C LEU A 1019 5.32 -33.11 -36.76
N PHE A 1020 5.55 -34.42 -36.69
CA PHE A 1020 5.68 -35.13 -35.42
C PHE A 1020 7.06 -34.90 -34.82
N GLU A 1021 7.14 -34.16 -33.72
CA GLU A 1021 8.36 -33.86 -32.99
C GLU A 1021 8.45 -34.78 -31.76
N SER A 1022 9.54 -35.56 -31.66
CA SER A 1022 9.76 -36.52 -30.56
C SER A 1022 11.11 -36.41 -29.83
N MET A 1023 12.03 -35.60 -30.32
CA MET A 1023 13.38 -35.47 -29.78
C MET A 1023 14.06 -34.20 -30.31
N GLN A 1024 14.74 -33.42 -29.46
CA GLN A 1024 15.52 -32.23 -29.82
C GLN A 1024 17.02 -32.52 -29.98
N ALA A 1025 17.76 -31.68 -30.70
CA ALA A 1025 19.23 -31.74 -30.80
C ALA A 1025 20.00 -30.51 -30.29
N ASP A 1026 19.38 -29.33 -30.23
CA ASP A 1026 20.04 -28.04 -29.95
C ASP A 1026 19.80 -27.51 -28.53
N GLY A 1027 19.27 -28.33 -27.62
CA GLY A 1027 19.01 -27.98 -26.23
C GLY A 1027 17.77 -27.09 -26.05
N LEU A 1028 16.98 -26.85 -27.10
CA LEU A 1028 15.72 -26.12 -27.01
C LEU A 1028 14.57 -27.11 -26.80
N ASP A 1029 13.99 -27.12 -25.59
CA ASP A 1029 12.86 -28.00 -25.28
C ASP A 1029 11.59 -27.63 -26.04
N ILE A 1030 11.50 -26.41 -26.57
CA ILE A 1030 10.36 -25.93 -27.36
C ILE A 1030 10.85 -25.27 -28.64
N ALA A 1031 10.21 -25.65 -29.74
CA ALA A 1031 10.51 -25.23 -31.10
C ALA A 1031 12.00 -25.33 -31.47
N PRO A 1032 12.65 -26.48 -31.24
CA PRO A 1032 14.06 -26.68 -31.57
C PRO A 1032 14.35 -26.38 -33.04
N THR A 1033 15.46 -25.70 -33.33
CA THR A 1033 15.88 -25.48 -34.72
C THR A 1033 16.35 -26.78 -35.39
N LYS A 1034 16.77 -27.76 -34.56
CA LYS A 1034 17.17 -29.11 -34.94
C LYS A 1034 16.54 -30.18 -34.05
N ALA A 1035 15.90 -31.18 -34.65
CA ALA A 1035 15.14 -32.21 -33.95
C ALA A 1035 15.05 -33.48 -34.79
N ALA A 1036 14.46 -34.56 -34.26
CA ALA A 1036 14.06 -35.70 -35.05
C ALA A 1036 12.56 -35.63 -35.35
N TRP A 1037 12.21 -35.87 -36.62
CA TRP A 1037 10.84 -35.89 -37.11
C TRP A 1037 10.53 -37.23 -37.78
N LEU A 1038 9.26 -37.65 -37.80
CA LEU A 1038 8.86 -38.84 -38.56
C LEU A 1038 9.18 -38.64 -40.05
N LYS A 1039 9.88 -39.61 -40.64
CA LYS A 1039 10.26 -39.64 -42.05
C LYS A 1039 10.05 -41.02 -42.67
N MET A 1040 10.00 -41.04 -43.99
CA MET A 1040 9.98 -42.27 -44.77
C MET A 1040 11.39 -42.64 -45.24
N GLN A 1041 11.88 -43.84 -44.92
CA GLN A 1041 13.17 -44.34 -45.40
C GLN A 1041 13.03 -45.70 -46.10
N ASN A 1042 13.05 -45.67 -47.43
CA ASN A 1042 12.92 -46.86 -48.29
C ASN A 1042 11.64 -47.68 -48.01
N GLY A 1043 10.52 -47.01 -47.71
CA GLY A 1043 9.25 -47.67 -47.39
C GLY A 1043 9.03 -47.96 -45.91
N CYS A 1044 10.03 -47.79 -45.06
CA CYS A 1044 9.94 -47.98 -43.61
C CYS A 1044 9.86 -46.62 -42.90
N LEU A 1045 8.92 -46.46 -41.96
CA LEU A 1045 8.88 -45.28 -41.10
C LEU A 1045 9.99 -45.30 -40.06
N VAL A 1046 10.70 -44.16 -39.98
CA VAL A 1046 11.81 -43.93 -39.06
C VAL A 1046 11.78 -42.49 -38.57
N LEU A 1047 12.64 -42.15 -37.61
CA LEU A 1047 12.90 -40.79 -37.18
C LEU A 1047 14.13 -40.23 -37.91
N SER A 1048 14.04 -38.98 -38.37
CA SER A 1048 15.13 -38.28 -39.04
C SER A 1048 16.33 -38.08 -38.11
N ASP A 1049 17.50 -37.83 -38.70
CA ASP A 1049 18.71 -37.64 -37.92
C ASP A 1049 18.68 -36.29 -37.22
N LYS A 1050 18.62 -36.27 -35.89
CA LYS A 1050 18.36 -35.05 -35.13
C LYS A 1050 19.40 -33.96 -35.33
N ASP A 1051 20.64 -34.34 -35.61
CA ASP A 1051 21.76 -33.40 -35.70
C ASP A 1051 21.88 -32.77 -37.09
N ASP A 1052 21.40 -33.46 -38.12
CA ASP A 1052 21.42 -33.04 -39.52
C ASP A 1052 20.11 -32.38 -39.97
N SER A 1053 19.00 -32.74 -39.35
CA SER A 1053 17.67 -32.28 -39.76
C SER A 1053 17.37 -30.90 -39.15
N LYS A 1054 16.98 -29.91 -39.97
CA LYS A 1054 16.58 -28.56 -39.52
C LYS A 1054 15.12 -28.26 -39.86
N PHE A 1055 14.43 -27.59 -38.94
CA PHE A 1055 13.01 -27.24 -39.13
C PHE A 1055 12.77 -26.35 -40.37
N ASP A 1056 13.65 -25.40 -40.67
CA ASP A 1056 13.47 -24.52 -41.84
C ASP A 1056 13.75 -25.23 -43.18
N GLU A 1057 14.38 -26.42 -43.16
CA GLU A 1057 14.77 -27.18 -44.35
C GLU A 1057 13.77 -28.32 -44.66
N THR A 1058 12.96 -28.75 -43.68
CA THR A 1058 11.98 -29.85 -43.83
C THR A 1058 10.82 -29.51 -44.77
N ALA A 1059 10.49 -28.23 -44.96
CA ALA A 1059 9.51 -27.80 -45.96
C ALA A 1059 10.07 -27.77 -47.41
N THR A 1060 11.40 -27.83 -47.58
CA THR A 1060 12.09 -27.61 -48.87
C THR A 1060 12.82 -28.83 -49.45
N GLY A 1061 12.70 -30.01 -48.82
CA GLY A 1061 13.21 -31.30 -49.36
C GLY A 1061 14.61 -31.71 -48.87
N GLY A 1062 14.92 -31.51 -47.58
CA GLY A 1062 16.15 -31.97 -46.91
C GLY A 1062 16.13 -33.45 -46.48
N ASP A 1063 16.39 -33.78 -45.20
CA ASP A 1063 16.25 -35.15 -44.64
C ASP A 1063 14.75 -35.55 -44.46
N ASP A 1064 13.95 -35.29 -45.50
CA ASP A 1064 12.52 -35.53 -45.77
C ASP A 1064 11.63 -36.04 -44.62
N ALA A 1065 11.35 -35.16 -43.66
CA ALA A 1065 10.27 -35.36 -42.70
C ALA A 1065 8.91 -35.39 -43.42
N LEU A 1066 8.01 -36.28 -42.97
CA LEU A 1066 6.64 -36.34 -43.46
C LEU A 1066 5.80 -35.26 -42.79
N ILE A 1067 4.96 -34.59 -43.59
CA ILE A 1067 4.04 -33.55 -43.13
C ILE A 1067 2.65 -34.18 -43.01
N PHE A 1068 2.01 -33.98 -41.86
CA PHE A 1068 0.73 -34.60 -41.55
C PHE A 1068 -0.38 -33.58 -41.32
N ASN A 1069 -1.59 -34.06 -41.58
CA ASN A 1069 -2.88 -33.48 -41.21
C ASN A 1069 -3.65 -34.55 -40.40
N VAL A 1070 -4.85 -34.20 -39.95
CA VAL A 1070 -5.75 -35.09 -39.21
C VAL A 1070 -7.12 -35.18 -39.87
N GLU A 1071 -7.74 -36.35 -39.72
CA GLU A 1071 -9.17 -36.59 -39.94
C GLU A 1071 -9.78 -37.22 -38.69
N GLN A 1072 -11.07 -36.96 -38.45
CA GLN A 1072 -11.82 -37.62 -37.39
C GLN A 1072 -11.93 -39.13 -37.69
N GLY A 1073 -11.74 -39.96 -36.66
CA GLY A 1073 -11.87 -41.41 -36.75
C GLY A 1073 -13.15 -41.93 -36.11
N ASP A 1074 -13.75 -42.97 -36.71
CA ASP A 1074 -15.01 -43.58 -36.24
C ASP A 1074 -14.83 -44.97 -35.59
N ASP A 1075 -13.71 -45.67 -35.88
CA ASP A 1075 -13.39 -47.01 -35.36
C ASP A 1075 -12.00 -47.01 -34.69
N ILE A 1076 -11.89 -47.55 -33.47
CA ILE A 1076 -10.64 -47.72 -32.69
C ILE A 1076 -10.18 -49.17 -32.79
N ALA A 1077 -8.87 -49.42 -32.86
CA ALA A 1077 -8.30 -50.76 -32.79
C ALA A 1077 -8.68 -51.44 -31.45
N THR A 1078 -9.56 -52.45 -31.50
CA THR A 1078 -9.93 -53.26 -30.33
C THR A 1078 -10.11 -54.71 -30.74
N ASP A 1079 -9.53 -55.63 -29.95
CA ASP A 1079 -9.63 -57.09 -30.16
C ASP A 1079 -10.49 -57.68 -29.03
N ASN A 1080 -11.80 -57.39 -29.05
CA ASN A 1080 -12.90 -58.19 -28.49
C ASN A 1080 -14.18 -57.34 -28.42
N GLU A 1081 -15.15 -57.60 -29.30
CA GLU A 1081 -16.50 -57.05 -29.15
C GLU A 1081 -17.24 -57.76 -28.00
N THR A 1082 -17.61 -57.01 -26.98
CA THR A 1082 -18.70 -57.38 -26.06
C THR A 1082 -19.99 -56.83 -26.66
N ILE A 1083 -20.98 -57.69 -26.94
CA ILE A 1083 -22.26 -57.26 -27.52
C ILE A 1083 -23.28 -57.15 -26.38
N ASP A 1084 -23.61 -55.93 -25.98
CA ASP A 1084 -24.72 -55.66 -25.08
C ASP A 1084 -26.04 -55.78 -25.84
N ALA A 1085 -26.92 -56.70 -25.41
CA ALA A 1085 -28.33 -56.64 -25.75
C ALA A 1085 -29.02 -55.63 -24.82
N VAL A 1086 -30.03 -54.91 -25.32
CA VAL A 1086 -30.67 -53.81 -24.57
C VAL A 1086 -31.33 -54.31 -23.27
N GLU A 1087 -31.18 -53.51 -22.20
CA GLU A 1087 -31.68 -53.67 -20.81
C GLU A 1087 -31.43 -55.02 -20.12
N GLY A 1088 -30.21 -55.14 -19.55
CA GLY A 1088 -29.93 -56.02 -18.41
C GLY A 1088 -29.44 -57.43 -18.75
N VAL A 1089 -29.40 -57.81 -20.04
CA VAL A 1089 -28.89 -59.12 -20.50
C VAL A 1089 -27.59 -58.96 -21.29
N SER A 1090 -26.50 -59.59 -20.84
CA SER A 1090 -25.20 -59.60 -21.54
C SER A 1090 -24.85 -60.98 -22.06
N ILE A 1091 -24.28 -61.07 -23.27
CA ILE A 1091 -23.91 -62.34 -23.92
C ILE A 1091 -22.43 -62.28 -24.29
N THR A 1092 -21.64 -63.24 -23.80
CA THR A 1092 -20.23 -63.42 -24.13
C THR A 1092 -19.97 -64.83 -24.66
N THR A 1093 -18.86 -65.00 -25.40
CA THR A 1093 -18.50 -66.28 -26.03
C THR A 1093 -17.05 -66.66 -25.76
N ASP A 1094 -16.81 -67.94 -25.54
CA ASP A 1094 -15.48 -68.54 -25.38
C ASP A 1094 -15.40 -69.87 -26.17
N ASN A 1095 -14.27 -70.57 -26.16
CA ASN A 1095 -14.04 -71.80 -26.93
C ASN A 1095 -15.12 -72.86 -26.66
N GLY A 1096 -16.02 -73.06 -27.63
CA GLY A 1096 -17.14 -73.98 -27.53
C GLY A 1096 -18.24 -73.61 -26.52
N THR A 1097 -18.35 -72.35 -26.07
CA THR A 1097 -19.40 -71.94 -25.11
C THR A 1097 -19.95 -70.52 -25.36
N VAL A 1098 -21.19 -70.31 -24.92
CA VAL A 1098 -21.86 -69.01 -24.81
C VAL A 1098 -22.22 -68.79 -23.34
N THR A 1099 -21.86 -67.65 -22.77
CA THR A 1099 -22.25 -67.24 -21.41
C THR A 1099 -23.27 -66.11 -21.48
N ILE A 1100 -24.39 -66.27 -20.77
CA ILE A 1100 -25.50 -65.31 -20.75
C ILE A 1100 -25.68 -64.84 -19.32
N GLN A 1101 -25.70 -63.53 -19.12
CA GLN A 1101 -25.85 -62.87 -17.83
C GLN A 1101 -27.14 -62.06 -17.77
N GLY A 1102 -27.76 -61.96 -16.59
CA GLY A 1102 -28.95 -61.14 -16.32
C GLY A 1102 -30.27 -61.68 -16.89
N ALA A 1103 -30.32 -62.97 -17.23
CA ALA A 1103 -31.48 -63.63 -17.83
C ALA A 1103 -32.06 -64.78 -16.97
N ALA A 1104 -31.91 -64.75 -15.63
CA ALA A 1104 -32.52 -65.77 -14.77
C ALA A 1104 -34.04 -65.86 -14.96
N GLY A 1105 -34.54 -67.09 -15.10
CA GLY A 1105 -35.95 -67.39 -15.33
C GLY A 1105 -36.42 -67.25 -16.78
N LYS A 1106 -35.59 -66.73 -17.71
CA LYS A 1106 -35.92 -66.59 -19.13
C LYS A 1106 -35.54 -67.86 -19.92
N SER A 1107 -36.31 -68.16 -20.97
CA SER A 1107 -35.98 -69.23 -21.93
C SER A 1107 -34.92 -68.73 -22.91
N VAL A 1108 -33.91 -69.56 -23.20
CA VAL A 1108 -32.86 -69.26 -24.18
C VAL A 1108 -32.85 -70.34 -25.25
N VAL A 1109 -32.86 -69.90 -26.51
CA VAL A 1109 -32.70 -70.76 -27.68
C VAL A 1109 -31.45 -70.30 -28.44
N ILE A 1110 -30.48 -71.21 -28.59
CA ILE A 1110 -29.29 -70.99 -29.42
C ILE A 1110 -29.44 -71.81 -30.70
N SER A 1111 -29.35 -71.14 -31.85
CA SER A 1111 -29.46 -71.76 -33.17
C SER A 1111 -28.22 -71.51 -34.02
N ASN A 1112 -27.86 -72.42 -34.91
CA ASN A 1112 -26.82 -72.15 -35.90
C ASN A 1112 -27.32 -71.20 -37.01
N ILE A 1113 -26.43 -70.75 -37.90
CA ILE A 1113 -26.76 -69.84 -39.01
C ILE A 1113 -27.84 -70.37 -40.00
N LEU A 1114 -28.14 -71.67 -39.95
CA LEU A 1114 -29.19 -72.33 -40.75
C LEU A 1114 -30.54 -72.44 -40.01
N GLY A 1115 -30.66 -71.85 -38.81
CA GLY A 1115 -31.88 -71.87 -38.01
C GLY A 1115 -32.15 -73.18 -37.28
N LYS A 1116 -31.14 -74.07 -37.17
CA LYS A 1116 -31.26 -75.31 -36.39
C LYS A 1116 -30.87 -75.05 -34.94
N VAL A 1117 -31.77 -75.34 -34.00
CA VAL A 1117 -31.52 -75.24 -32.56
C VAL A 1117 -30.39 -76.19 -32.15
N VAL A 1118 -29.35 -75.64 -31.53
CA VAL A 1118 -28.18 -76.35 -30.99
C VAL A 1118 -28.21 -76.46 -29.47
N ALA A 1119 -28.89 -75.54 -28.78
CA ALA A 1119 -29.17 -75.62 -27.35
C ALA A 1119 -30.47 -74.87 -27.03
N GLU A 1120 -31.28 -75.38 -26.12
CA GLU A 1120 -32.51 -74.73 -25.62
C GLU A 1120 -32.68 -75.06 -24.13
N THR A 1121 -32.78 -74.02 -23.29
CA THR A 1121 -32.93 -74.20 -21.84
C THR A 1121 -33.55 -72.96 -21.20
N VAL A 1122 -34.17 -73.13 -20.03
CA VAL A 1122 -34.53 -72.03 -19.13
C VAL A 1122 -33.37 -71.79 -18.17
N LEU A 1123 -32.90 -70.55 -18.04
CA LEU A 1123 -31.79 -70.23 -17.16
C LEU A 1123 -32.26 -70.18 -15.71
N THR A 1124 -31.58 -70.89 -14.81
CA THR A 1124 -31.88 -70.86 -13.37
C THR A 1124 -30.98 -69.89 -12.58
N SER A 1125 -30.06 -69.20 -13.26
CA SER A 1125 -29.04 -68.31 -12.69
C SER A 1125 -28.86 -67.09 -13.60
N ASP A 1126 -28.54 -65.94 -12.99
CA ASP A 1126 -28.21 -64.69 -13.71
C ASP A 1126 -26.81 -64.71 -14.34
N ASN A 1127 -26.11 -65.83 -14.27
CA ASN A 1127 -24.91 -66.10 -15.03
C ASN A 1127 -24.90 -67.58 -15.39
N ALA A 1128 -25.08 -67.90 -16.66
CA ALA A 1128 -25.21 -69.26 -17.15
C ALA A 1128 -24.39 -69.48 -18.42
N THR A 1129 -23.58 -70.54 -18.42
CA THR A 1129 -22.74 -70.93 -19.56
C THR A 1129 -23.31 -72.16 -20.24
N ILE A 1130 -23.49 -72.09 -21.55
CA ILE A 1130 -24.07 -73.12 -22.41
C ILE A 1130 -23.02 -73.55 -23.43
N ALA A 1131 -22.72 -74.85 -23.47
CA ALA A 1131 -21.82 -75.41 -24.47
C ALA A 1131 -22.48 -75.44 -25.84
N VAL A 1132 -21.80 -74.91 -26.87
CA VAL A 1132 -22.26 -74.89 -28.25
C VAL A 1132 -21.10 -75.11 -29.22
N PRO A 1133 -21.33 -75.69 -30.42
CA PRO A 1133 -20.26 -75.89 -31.40
C PRO A 1133 -19.64 -74.56 -31.87
N ALA A 1134 -18.35 -74.57 -32.17
CA ALA A 1134 -17.64 -73.43 -32.77
C ALA A 1134 -18.29 -72.97 -34.09
N GLY A 1135 -18.35 -71.66 -34.31
CA GLY A 1135 -18.99 -71.00 -35.45
C GLY A 1135 -19.99 -69.91 -35.05
N ILE A 1136 -20.67 -69.34 -36.04
CA ILE A 1136 -21.69 -68.29 -35.83
C ILE A 1136 -22.99 -68.92 -35.33
N VAL A 1137 -23.44 -68.49 -34.16
CA VAL A 1137 -24.72 -68.88 -33.56
C VAL A 1137 -25.60 -67.66 -33.30
N ALA A 1138 -26.90 -67.84 -33.34
CA ALA A 1138 -27.89 -66.84 -32.94
C ALA A 1138 -28.46 -67.24 -31.57
N VAL A 1139 -28.35 -66.35 -30.59
CA VAL A 1139 -28.84 -66.54 -29.22
C VAL A 1139 -30.10 -65.70 -29.06
N ALA A 1140 -31.24 -66.36 -28.86
CA ALA A 1140 -32.51 -65.71 -28.58
C ALA A 1140 -32.87 -65.92 -27.11
N VAL A 1141 -33.05 -64.83 -26.37
CA VAL A 1141 -33.51 -64.84 -24.98
C VAL A 1141 -34.96 -64.37 -24.96
N ASP A 1142 -35.82 -65.05 -24.19
CA ASP A 1142 -37.26 -64.76 -24.11
C ASP A 1142 -37.51 -63.29 -23.72
N GLY A 1143 -38.20 -62.56 -24.59
CA GLY A 1143 -38.45 -61.12 -24.46
C GLY A 1143 -37.40 -60.20 -25.11
N GLU A 1144 -36.29 -60.73 -25.63
CA GLU A 1144 -35.21 -59.96 -26.28
C GLU A 1144 -35.08 -60.29 -27.78
N GLU A 1145 -34.48 -59.38 -28.55
CA GLU A 1145 -34.08 -59.68 -29.93
C GLU A 1145 -32.96 -60.71 -29.99
N ALA A 1146 -32.96 -61.55 -31.02
CA ALA A 1146 -31.93 -62.58 -31.18
C ALA A 1146 -30.59 -61.97 -31.63
N VAL A 1147 -29.53 -62.22 -30.86
CA VAL A 1147 -28.19 -61.68 -31.09
C VAL A 1147 -27.31 -62.73 -31.77
N LYS A 1148 -26.57 -62.34 -32.82
CA LYS A 1148 -25.59 -63.22 -33.47
C LYS A 1148 -24.24 -63.07 -32.78
N VAL A 1149 -23.63 -64.19 -32.41
CA VAL A 1149 -22.32 -64.23 -31.74
C VAL A 1149 -21.41 -65.27 -32.39
N VAL A 1150 -20.10 -65.07 -32.28
CA VAL A 1150 -19.08 -65.97 -32.85
C VAL A 1150 -18.47 -66.80 -31.73
N VAL A 1151 -18.72 -68.11 -31.74
CA VAL A 1151 -18.14 -69.03 -30.76
C VAL A 1151 -16.82 -69.57 -31.32
N LYS A 1152 -15.74 -69.37 -30.58
CA LYS A 1152 -14.38 -69.79 -30.96
C LYS A 1152 -14.23 -71.31 -30.99
#